data_AF-A0A9P8WDC0-F1
#
_entry.id   AF-A0A9P8WDC0-F1
#
_cell.length_a   1.000
_cell.length_b   1.000
_cell.length_c   1.000
_cell.angle_alpha   90.00
_cell.angle_beta   90.00
_cell.angle_gamma   90.00
#
_symmetry.space_group_name_H-M   'P 1'
#
loop_
_entity.id
_entity.type
_entity.pdbx_description
1 polymer ?
#
loop_
_entity_poly.entity_id
_entity_poly.type
_entity_poly.pdbx_seq_one_letter_code
_entity_poly.pdbx_strand_id
1 'polypeptide(L)'
;MPPGRKASPLKSLRDAIVESFVVSRFETEQDFLPDSVIMELTSDANIKRLLPKASTKLVRFICKEAGRIFLTLAYNISESEEELINLVEEFRSHKVTDALLPIDRAMLKGSKCKQGKGVKCTHARALDMFHDWDAYYINHFCKDQRHFTSPVFRKGDFRQILPEGSILPFTHMSEEVKEGHFSRVHQAKLRTDHQDHFPQSAGLEVHVAIKELKCLPSEADYKPEKAWELEAKALGDISGIDHHHLIHPIAAFKRGSKHYIVFEWANGGTLRDVWEENCAIHQTLSGDDIMGFMEQMLGVMRALSKLHGTNSRTKTALVQRSPGLQESNEDGATVLSIRVPDINNPRSLPSDDIYDSQPNNPIQNWRHGDLKPDNILAFTEESRLGTWKIADLGLAKQHEYATVQRLLPTNTAHTTLHYEAPEVTTNPREPRSRRYDIWSTGCVIFESLIWLLYGYDALNTFFKQHAKNSDDTLYFTVTSMGEKRAQVSSLVRNLINEMLNDPECKEPGKSAIGDLLKLVRDEMLVVAVPKRGQPNIRHRADAETVVKEMARIWRDALEDEKYLFTGASRIGVAVPSVLRSDSPSDESKRRDSAVSGLSTASESDQKLNYSHKFDDTWEFVNDSRFALDLMRRHQVDSLPAAARVLSHKCERCRQWDFRTSTFALRDTLSDLKMRSPTCEFCDLLLTACAPGSKLPIQSPSDDVTAVELFRVGSGFFAADRSTRVLSICQTGTDEPAATTSPLGDIPIGFPMLPKMESPAYYGLLRQWIHDCDSHPGCHGENTMVGTRRIPTRLIDVGDTTSKTVHLSSTRFWSQSQGTKYVALSHPWGDAKLHDHFSTTSKNIDRRLVNEIPLDELPATFKDAVKVTRELGVQYLWIDSLCIIQGDDGDFKDEAKHMETVFSFAYCVIAASRSTGTSDGFLKKRPDRKFVEFEAPGGSTLYVCQAIDDFQHHVIDGTLNKRGWVLQERALARRTIYFTETQTYWECGEGIRCETLTKMRNNKAAFLGDPAFPKVATNSTKGGRIRLYESLYTQYSTLQFTKAYDRPTAIAGLEQRLIRAFGQHGGFGIFDRYFGRSLLWQRGDKPMRDIVFPSQQYRAPTWSWMAYEGGITFLDVPFDGVQWEDASQIRSPWSVKRTSSSSWHTGDANCSKFLTGRAREVNLELASRDMVYDKDDPPSEDRDVKCVVVGSQKPGVAPNVAARKHYVLVVAKSLESEDGGTYERVGVASLRGSWIDLTGPGVEVRIC
;
A
#
# COMPACT_ATOMS: atom_id res chain seq x y z
N MET A 1 63.58 26.41 -37.46
CA MET A 1 63.86 26.07 -36.04
C MET A 1 64.85 24.91 -36.01
N PRO A 2 65.82 24.90 -35.08
CA PRO A 2 66.89 23.90 -35.04
C PRO A 2 66.38 22.52 -34.61
N PRO A 3 67.11 21.42 -34.95
CA PRO A 3 66.69 20.06 -34.69
C PRO A 3 66.97 19.59 -33.26
N GLY A 4 66.05 18.81 -32.69
CA GLY A 4 66.37 17.74 -31.73
C GLY A 4 66.81 18.12 -30.31
N ARG A 5 65.90 18.66 -29.48
CA ARG A 5 65.94 18.36 -28.04
C ARG A 5 65.07 17.12 -27.81
N LYS A 6 65.69 15.95 -27.63
CA LYS A 6 64.98 14.78 -27.09
C LYS A 6 64.33 15.20 -25.78
N ALA A 7 63.00 15.13 -25.69
CA ALA A 7 62.29 15.33 -24.43
C ALA A 7 62.91 14.41 -23.37
N SER A 8 63.02 14.89 -22.12
CA SER A 8 63.48 14.02 -21.03
C SER A 8 62.57 12.78 -20.98
N PRO A 9 63.10 11.57 -20.72
CA PRO A 9 62.29 10.35 -20.67
C PRO A 9 61.07 10.48 -19.74
N LEU A 10 61.23 11.20 -18.62
CA LEU A 10 60.16 11.50 -17.67
C LEU A 10 59.07 12.42 -18.26
N LYS A 11 59.44 13.45 -19.04
CA LYS A 11 58.46 14.30 -19.73
C LYS A 11 57.68 13.49 -20.77
N SER A 12 58.36 12.65 -21.55
CA SER A 12 57.71 11.78 -22.52
C SER A 12 56.73 10.78 -21.86
N LEU A 13 57.04 10.29 -20.65
CA LEU A 13 56.12 9.45 -19.88
C LEU A 13 54.90 10.23 -19.39
N ARG A 14 55.08 11.47 -18.90
CA ARG A 14 53.97 12.33 -18.48
C ARG A 14 53.02 12.64 -19.63
N ASP A 15 53.57 13.02 -20.77
CA ASP A 15 52.78 13.31 -21.98
C ASP A 15 51.98 12.05 -22.38
N ALA A 16 52.61 10.87 -22.37
CA ALA A 16 51.94 9.59 -22.64
C ALA A 16 50.84 9.24 -21.61
N ILE A 17 51.04 9.54 -20.32
CA ILE A 17 50.01 9.36 -19.27
C ILE A 17 48.80 10.27 -19.57
N VAL A 18 49.05 11.56 -19.83
CA VAL A 18 47.99 12.55 -20.05
C VAL A 18 47.21 12.25 -21.33
N GLU A 19 47.89 11.89 -22.42
CA GLU A 19 47.25 11.52 -23.70
C GLU A 19 46.42 10.23 -23.60
N SER A 20 46.70 9.38 -22.61
CA SER A 20 46.02 8.10 -22.41
C SER A 20 44.90 8.15 -21.37
N PHE A 21 44.62 9.31 -20.77
CA PHE A 21 43.53 9.43 -19.80
C PHE A 21 42.17 9.21 -20.46
N VAL A 22 41.29 8.56 -19.70
CA VAL A 22 39.89 8.35 -20.05
C VAL A 22 39.01 9.00 -18.99
N VAL A 23 37.95 9.67 -19.43
CA VAL A 23 37.00 10.34 -18.54
C VAL A 23 36.00 9.33 -17.97
N SER A 24 35.98 9.16 -16.66
CA SER A 24 34.88 8.53 -15.92
C SER A 24 33.71 9.51 -15.84
N ARG A 25 32.49 9.08 -16.19
CA ARG A 25 31.25 9.88 -16.09
C ARG A 25 30.32 9.44 -14.96
N PHE A 26 30.87 8.81 -13.91
CA PHE A 26 30.09 8.35 -12.77
C PHE A 26 29.99 9.42 -11.67
N GLU A 27 28.79 10.02 -11.50
CA GLU A 27 28.45 11.15 -10.62
C GLU A 27 29.18 12.47 -10.92
N THR A 28 30.50 12.44 -11.09
CA THR A 28 31.35 13.59 -11.45
C THR A 28 32.37 13.17 -12.49
N GLU A 29 32.65 14.02 -13.47
CA GLU A 29 33.67 13.77 -14.48
C GLU A 29 35.08 13.82 -13.85
N GLN A 30 35.81 12.71 -13.96
CA GLN A 30 37.18 12.56 -13.44
C GLN A 30 38.01 11.67 -14.36
N ASP A 31 39.29 11.97 -14.52
CA ASP A 31 40.17 11.21 -15.40
C ASP A 31 40.77 10.00 -14.68
N PHE A 32 40.90 8.88 -15.38
CA PHE A 32 41.65 7.73 -14.92
C PHE A 32 42.42 7.09 -16.07
N LEU A 33 43.50 6.39 -15.73
CA LEU A 33 44.30 5.63 -16.67
C LEU A 33 43.80 4.18 -16.71
N PRO A 34 43.45 3.65 -17.90
CA PRO A 34 42.95 2.28 -18.01
C PRO A 34 43.97 1.22 -17.56
N ASP A 35 43.50 0.09 -17.00
CA ASP A 35 44.38 -0.98 -16.49
C ASP A 35 45.29 -1.58 -17.59
N SER A 36 44.79 -1.70 -18.82
CA SER A 36 45.58 -2.15 -19.98
C SER A 36 46.76 -1.22 -20.28
N VAL A 37 46.55 0.10 -20.22
CA VAL A 37 47.57 1.12 -20.45
C VAL A 37 48.57 1.14 -19.30
N ILE A 38 48.12 0.96 -18.05
CA ILE A 38 49.03 0.82 -16.90
C ILE A 38 49.99 -0.36 -17.12
N MET A 39 49.48 -1.52 -17.55
CA MET A 39 50.31 -2.69 -17.85
C MET A 39 51.29 -2.45 -19.01
N GLU A 40 50.87 -1.72 -20.04
CA GLU A 40 51.72 -1.36 -21.17
C GLU A 40 52.86 -0.42 -20.76
N LEU A 41 52.54 0.70 -20.11
CA LEU A 41 53.51 1.71 -19.68
C LEU A 41 54.49 1.17 -18.64
N THR A 42 54.06 0.19 -17.84
CA THR A 42 54.89 -0.44 -16.81
C THR A 42 55.51 -1.78 -17.24
N SER A 43 55.45 -2.10 -18.54
CA SER A 43 56.11 -3.29 -19.08
C SER A 43 57.63 -3.25 -18.92
N ASP A 44 58.26 -4.42 -18.80
CA ASP A 44 59.72 -4.55 -18.61
C ASP A 44 60.52 -3.78 -19.67
N ALA A 45 60.08 -3.81 -20.93
CA ALA A 45 60.70 -3.07 -22.03
C ALA A 45 60.58 -1.55 -21.85
N ASN A 46 59.40 -1.05 -21.46
CA ASN A 46 59.18 0.38 -21.25
C ASN A 46 59.92 0.90 -20.02
N ILE A 47 59.88 0.19 -18.90
CA ILE A 47 60.60 0.60 -17.67
C ILE A 47 62.11 0.63 -17.89
N LYS A 48 62.70 -0.37 -18.56
CA LYS A 48 64.14 -0.37 -18.89
C LYS A 48 64.54 0.79 -19.81
N ARG A 49 63.65 1.17 -20.73
CA ARG A 49 63.86 2.31 -21.62
C ARG A 49 63.75 3.66 -20.89
N LEU A 50 62.81 3.77 -19.96
CA LEU A 50 62.52 5.00 -19.22
C LEU A 50 63.48 5.25 -18.06
N LEU A 51 63.94 4.19 -17.39
CA LEU A 51 64.86 4.23 -16.26
C LEU A 51 66.12 3.37 -16.55
N PRO A 52 66.99 3.78 -17.50
CA PRO A 52 68.19 3.02 -17.82
C PRO A 52 69.16 2.88 -16.63
N LYS A 53 69.07 3.76 -15.62
CA LYS A 53 69.88 3.71 -14.39
C LYS A 53 69.30 2.82 -13.29
N ALA A 54 68.09 2.27 -13.44
CA ALA A 54 67.44 1.45 -12.43
C ALA A 54 68.07 0.06 -12.31
N SER A 55 68.17 -0.47 -11.08
CA SER A 55 68.62 -1.84 -10.86
C SER A 55 67.62 -2.86 -11.42
N THR A 56 68.08 -4.05 -11.83
CA THR A 56 67.17 -5.12 -12.31
C THR A 56 66.14 -5.53 -11.24
N LYS A 57 66.50 -5.40 -9.94
CA LYS A 57 65.58 -5.66 -8.82
C LYS A 57 64.47 -4.61 -8.75
N LEU A 58 64.80 -3.33 -8.98
CA LEU A 58 63.83 -2.24 -9.01
C LEU A 58 62.89 -2.35 -10.20
N VAL A 59 63.42 -2.62 -11.39
CA VAL A 59 62.59 -2.84 -12.59
C VAL A 59 61.60 -3.98 -12.35
N ARG A 60 62.07 -5.11 -11.80
CA ARG A 60 61.19 -6.23 -11.47
C ARG A 60 60.10 -5.86 -10.47
N PHE A 61 60.45 -5.06 -9.45
CA PHE A 61 59.49 -4.58 -8.46
C PHE A 61 58.42 -3.68 -9.09
N ILE A 62 58.80 -2.72 -9.94
CA ILE A 62 57.86 -1.85 -10.66
C ILE A 62 56.92 -2.69 -11.53
N CYS A 63 57.46 -3.56 -12.38
CA CYS A 63 56.65 -4.33 -13.35
C CYS A 63 55.74 -5.40 -12.71
N LYS A 64 55.97 -5.79 -11.46
CA LYS A 64 55.24 -6.90 -10.80
C LYS A 64 54.40 -6.48 -9.61
N GLU A 65 54.80 -5.42 -8.90
CA GLU A 65 54.27 -5.11 -7.58
C GLU A 65 53.94 -3.63 -7.37
N ALA A 66 54.48 -2.70 -8.17
CA ALA A 66 54.43 -1.26 -7.88
C ALA A 66 54.24 -0.37 -9.12
N GLY A 67 53.51 -0.86 -10.13
CA GLY A 67 53.28 -0.12 -11.37
C GLY A 67 52.46 1.15 -11.15
N ARG A 68 51.41 1.08 -10.33
CA ARG A 68 50.53 2.22 -10.02
C ARG A 68 51.24 3.23 -9.12
N ILE A 69 52.04 2.77 -8.16
CA ILE A 69 52.94 3.62 -7.37
C ILE A 69 53.92 4.38 -8.28
N PHE A 70 54.61 3.67 -9.19
CA PHE A 70 55.56 4.28 -10.12
C PHE A 70 54.92 5.38 -10.97
N LEU A 71 53.75 5.12 -11.56
CA LEU A 71 53.03 6.10 -12.38
C LEU A 71 52.55 7.30 -11.55
N THR A 72 52.09 7.08 -10.32
CA THR A 72 51.70 8.16 -9.39
C THR A 72 52.88 9.11 -9.12
N LEU A 73 54.05 8.54 -8.83
CA LEU A 73 55.27 9.32 -8.56
C LEU A 73 55.76 10.05 -9.81
N ALA A 74 55.69 9.39 -10.97
CA ALA A 74 56.12 9.96 -12.24
C ALA A 74 55.23 11.13 -12.71
N TYR A 75 53.92 11.07 -12.42
CA TYR A 75 52.94 12.02 -12.94
C TYR A 75 53.21 13.46 -12.47
N ASN A 76 53.18 13.73 -11.16
CA ASN A 76 53.29 15.09 -10.62
C ASN A 76 54.19 15.22 -9.39
N ILE A 77 54.94 14.18 -8.99
CA ILE A 77 55.74 14.20 -7.77
C ILE A 77 57.23 14.36 -8.07
N SER A 78 57.81 13.53 -8.93
CA SER A 78 59.25 13.56 -9.19
C SER A 78 59.62 14.55 -10.30
N GLU A 79 60.61 15.40 -10.12
CA GLU A 79 61.07 16.34 -11.17
C GLU A 79 62.20 15.76 -12.04
N SER A 80 62.87 14.70 -11.57
CA SER A 80 63.98 14.05 -12.26
C SER A 80 63.94 12.52 -12.20
N GLU A 81 64.70 11.86 -13.10
CA GLU A 81 64.85 10.39 -13.13
C GLU A 81 65.47 9.85 -11.83
N GLU A 82 66.48 10.54 -11.28
CA GLU A 82 67.18 10.10 -10.06
C GLU A 82 66.29 10.19 -8.83
N GLU A 83 65.49 11.26 -8.73
CA GLU A 83 64.49 11.41 -7.67
C GLU A 83 63.40 10.31 -7.75
N LEU A 84 62.89 10.02 -8.94
CA LEU A 84 61.90 8.96 -9.15
C LEU A 84 62.44 7.58 -8.75
N ILE A 85 63.68 7.26 -9.13
CA ILE A 85 64.35 6.01 -8.74
C ILE A 85 64.49 5.92 -7.22
N ASN A 86 64.94 7.00 -6.57
CA ASN A 86 65.13 7.02 -5.11
C ASN A 86 63.81 6.83 -4.37
N LEU A 87 62.74 7.51 -4.80
CA LEU A 87 61.41 7.37 -4.20
C LEU A 87 60.87 5.95 -4.37
N VAL A 88 60.93 5.37 -5.58
CA VAL A 88 60.43 4.00 -5.80
C VAL A 88 61.26 2.96 -5.03
N GLU A 89 62.57 3.15 -4.90
CA GLU A 89 63.42 2.32 -4.03
C GLU A 89 63.04 2.44 -2.55
N GLU A 90 62.60 3.62 -2.10
CA GLU A 90 62.08 3.82 -0.75
C GLU A 90 60.82 2.96 -0.51
N PHE A 91 59.85 2.98 -1.43
CA PHE A 91 58.66 2.12 -1.41
C PHE A 91 59.05 0.63 -1.41
N ARG A 92 60.03 0.23 -2.23
CA ARG A 92 60.54 -1.15 -2.28
C ARG A 92 61.17 -1.60 -0.96
N SER A 93 61.99 -0.74 -0.36
CA SER A 93 62.69 -1.04 0.91
C SER A 93 61.73 -1.24 2.08
N HIS A 94 60.60 -0.50 2.07
CA HIS A 94 59.52 -0.61 3.06
C HIS A 94 58.45 -1.66 2.70
N LYS A 95 58.60 -2.35 1.55
CA LYS A 95 57.65 -3.35 1.03
C LYS A 95 56.24 -2.79 0.80
N VAL A 96 56.15 -1.55 0.34
CA VAL A 96 54.87 -0.91 -0.03
C VAL A 96 54.60 -1.18 -1.51
N THR A 97 53.58 -1.98 -1.78
CA THR A 97 53.16 -2.40 -3.13
C THR A 97 51.82 -1.78 -3.53
N ASP A 98 51.42 -1.91 -4.79
CA ASP A 98 50.11 -1.47 -5.30
C ASP A 98 48.92 -2.06 -4.49
N ALA A 99 49.10 -3.22 -3.86
CA ALA A 99 48.09 -3.84 -2.98
C ALA A 99 47.74 -3.02 -1.73
N LEU A 100 48.57 -2.03 -1.34
CA LEU A 100 48.28 -1.11 -0.24
C LEU A 100 47.57 0.17 -0.71
N LEU A 101 47.38 0.36 -2.01
CA LEU A 101 46.64 1.50 -2.54
C LEU A 101 45.12 1.26 -2.45
N PRO A 102 44.31 2.32 -2.24
CA PRO A 102 44.76 3.70 -2.05
C PRO A 102 45.14 4.02 -0.59
N ILE A 103 46.13 4.88 -0.41
CA ILE A 103 46.60 5.37 0.90
C ILE A 103 45.92 6.73 1.18
N ASP A 104 45.04 6.77 2.18
CA ASP A 104 44.39 8.00 2.64
C ASP A 104 45.26 8.74 3.68
N ARG A 105 45.23 10.07 3.65
CA ARG A 105 45.85 10.93 4.66
C ARG A 105 45.36 10.62 6.08
N ALA A 106 44.12 10.14 6.26
CA ALA A 106 43.61 9.68 7.54
C ALA A 106 44.41 8.47 8.09
N MET A 107 44.88 7.58 7.22
CA MET A 107 45.74 6.44 7.59
C MET A 107 47.12 6.90 8.07
N LEU A 108 47.55 8.09 7.66
CA LEU A 108 48.80 8.73 8.06
C LEU A 108 48.65 9.63 9.31
N LYS A 109 47.41 10.06 9.64
CA LYS A 109 47.08 10.92 10.79
C LYS A 109 46.73 10.12 12.05
N GLY A 110 47.68 9.38 12.60
CA GLY A 110 47.62 9.03 14.02
C GLY A 110 47.87 10.29 14.86
N SER A 111 47.04 10.60 15.85
CA SER A 111 47.17 11.76 16.76
C SER A 111 48.47 11.81 17.59
N LYS A 112 49.40 10.88 17.37
CA LYS A 112 50.73 10.79 17.99
C LYS A 112 51.90 10.90 16.99
N CYS A 113 51.63 11.08 15.69
CA CYS A 113 52.60 10.96 14.60
C CYS A 113 53.50 12.20 14.39
N LYS A 114 53.56 13.14 15.34
CA LYS A 114 54.32 14.41 15.17
C LYS A 114 55.34 14.71 16.25
N GLN A 115 55.72 13.74 17.06
CA GLN A 115 56.78 13.95 18.04
C GLN A 115 57.79 12.81 17.92
N GLY A 116 58.82 13.07 17.12
CA GLY A 116 60.03 12.24 17.13
C GLY A 116 60.51 12.02 18.56
N LYS A 117 61.00 10.80 18.81
CA LYS A 117 61.46 10.19 20.08
C LYS A 117 60.43 9.24 20.73
N GLY A 118 60.38 8.02 20.21
CA GLY A 118 60.14 6.82 21.02
C GLY A 118 58.68 6.38 21.24
N VAL A 119 57.69 6.96 20.58
CA VAL A 119 56.28 6.54 20.73
C VAL A 119 55.83 5.72 19.51
N LYS A 120 55.27 4.53 19.75
CA LYS A 120 54.70 3.65 18.70
C LYS A 120 53.59 4.37 17.94
N CYS A 121 53.75 4.54 16.63
CA CYS A 121 52.68 4.95 15.74
C CYS A 121 51.57 3.89 15.69
N THR A 122 50.35 4.36 15.43
CA THR A 122 49.14 3.51 15.39
C THR A 122 48.80 3.01 13.99
N HIS A 123 49.54 3.42 12.97
CA HIS A 123 49.39 2.98 11.58
C HIS A 123 50.35 1.82 11.25
N ALA A 124 50.12 1.16 10.10
CA ALA A 124 50.98 0.06 9.66
C ALA A 124 52.44 0.53 9.50
N ARG A 125 53.40 -0.31 9.91
CA ARG A 125 54.85 -0.02 9.85
C ARG A 125 55.34 0.30 8.43
N ALA A 126 54.69 -0.26 7.41
CA ALA A 126 54.99 0.03 6.01
C ALA A 126 54.76 1.51 5.65
N LEU A 127 53.91 2.24 6.41
CA LEU A 127 53.60 3.65 6.19
C LEU A 127 54.55 4.61 6.93
N ASP A 128 55.53 4.10 7.68
CA ASP A 128 56.52 4.92 8.40
C ASP A 128 57.36 5.78 7.44
N MET A 129 57.53 5.34 6.18
CA MET A 129 58.25 6.10 5.15
C MET A 129 57.67 7.51 4.89
N PHE A 130 56.38 7.71 5.15
CA PHE A 130 55.74 9.03 4.99
C PHE A 130 56.03 10.00 6.15
N HIS A 131 56.80 9.61 7.18
CA HIS A 131 57.21 10.51 8.26
C HIS A 131 58.18 11.58 7.78
N ASP A 132 59.03 11.22 6.83
CA ASP A 132 60.06 12.09 6.26
C ASP A 132 59.54 12.88 5.04
N TRP A 133 58.31 12.60 4.60
CA TRP A 133 57.65 13.32 3.52
C TRP A 133 56.97 14.59 4.04
N ASP A 134 57.14 15.70 3.32
CA ASP A 134 56.40 16.91 3.64
C ASP A 134 54.91 16.79 3.30
N ALA A 135 54.11 17.73 3.81
CA ALA A 135 52.68 17.73 3.59
C ALA A 135 52.28 17.95 2.12
N TYR A 136 53.13 18.56 1.30
CA TYR A 136 52.88 18.81 -0.11
C TYR A 136 52.94 17.50 -0.90
N TYR A 137 54.03 16.73 -0.78
CA TYR A 137 54.18 15.43 -1.44
C TYR A 137 53.13 14.42 -0.99
N ILE A 138 52.78 14.38 0.30
CA ILE A 138 51.70 13.52 0.81
C ILE A 138 50.35 13.88 0.17
N ASN A 139 50.00 15.18 0.10
CA ASN A 139 48.73 15.59 -0.48
C ASN A 139 48.66 15.26 -1.98
N HIS A 140 49.74 15.50 -2.72
CA HIS A 140 49.82 15.16 -4.14
C HIS A 140 49.75 13.64 -4.37
N PHE A 141 50.49 12.84 -3.61
CA PHE A 141 50.41 11.37 -3.71
C PHE A 141 49.01 10.84 -3.39
N CYS A 142 48.38 11.29 -2.30
CA CYS A 142 47.01 10.91 -1.92
C CYS A 142 45.95 11.32 -2.95
N LYS A 143 46.18 12.43 -3.66
CA LYS A 143 45.27 12.93 -4.70
C LYS A 143 45.51 12.20 -6.02
N ASP A 144 46.74 12.19 -6.49
CA ASP A 144 47.09 11.80 -7.86
C ASP A 144 47.03 10.28 -8.07
N GLN A 145 47.25 9.48 -7.01
CA GLN A 145 47.09 8.03 -7.09
C GLN A 145 45.70 7.59 -7.57
N ARG A 146 44.66 8.40 -7.34
CA ARG A 146 43.28 8.08 -7.70
C ARG A 146 43.10 7.84 -9.20
N HIS A 147 43.87 8.52 -10.04
CA HIS A 147 43.87 8.33 -11.50
C HIS A 147 44.41 6.95 -11.90
N PHE A 148 45.23 6.32 -11.05
CA PHE A 148 45.87 5.03 -11.32
C PHE A 148 45.30 3.90 -10.48
N THR A 149 44.32 4.15 -9.60
CA THR A 149 43.72 3.14 -8.70
C THR A 149 42.26 2.85 -9.02
N SER A 150 41.81 3.14 -10.24
CA SER A 150 40.46 2.74 -10.71
C SER A 150 40.30 1.21 -10.57
N PRO A 151 39.18 0.72 -9.99
CA PRO A 151 38.99 -0.69 -9.66
C PRO A 151 38.84 -1.56 -10.90
N VAL A 152 39.17 -2.84 -10.78
CA VAL A 152 38.96 -3.86 -11.81
C VAL A 152 37.97 -4.88 -11.25
N PHE A 153 36.81 -5.03 -11.89
CA PHE A 153 35.74 -5.93 -11.47
C PHE A 153 36.03 -7.36 -11.97
N ARG A 154 36.69 -8.16 -11.13
CA ARG A 154 37.10 -9.53 -11.47
C ARG A 154 36.07 -10.56 -10.96
N LYS A 155 35.87 -11.65 -11.71
CA LYS A 155 34.99 -12.77 -11.35
C LYS A 155 35.29 -13.35 -9.96
N GLY A 156 36.55 -13.38 -9.56
CA GLY A 156 36.98 -13.87 -8.25
C GLY A 156 36.83 -12.89 -7.09
N ASP A 157 36.45 -11.64 -7.36
CA ASP A 157 36.35 -10.56 -6.37
C ASP A 157 35.02 -9.78 -6.51
N PHE A 158 33.93 -10.52 -6.33
CA PHE A 158 32.57 -10.01 -6.54
C PHE A 158 32.18 -8.88 -5.57
N ARG A 159 32.60 -8.94 -4.29
CA ARG A 159 32.20 -7.97 -3.25
C ARG A 159 33.36 -7.07 -2.84
N GLN A 160 33.27 -5.78 -3.15
CA GLN A 160 34.34 -4.81 -2.91
C GLN A 160 33.91 -3.66 -1.98
N ILE A 161 34.83 -3.14 -1.15
CA ILE A 161 34.63 -1.91 -0.37
C ILE A 161 35.58 -0.86 -0.91
N LEU A 162 35.01 0.15 -1.58
CA LEU A 162 35.75 1.18 -2.27
C LEU A 162 35.79 2.47 -1.43
N PRO A 163 36.96 3.12 -1.30
CA PRO A 163 37.08 4.43 -0.69
C PRO A 163 36.21 5.47 -1.42
N GLU A 164 35.70 6.46 -0.67
CA GLU A 164 34.74 7.46 -1.19
C GLU A 164 35.26 8.21 -2.43
N GLY A 165 36.58 8.50 -2.46
CA GLY A 165 37.23 9.18 -3.58
C GLY A 165 37.64 8.29 -4.77
N SER A 166 37.18 7.04 -4.83
CA SER A 166 37.56 6.12 -5.93
C SER A 166 36.89 6.51 -7.24
N ILE A 167 37.70 6.69 -8.28
CA ILE A 167 37.26 6.90 -9.67
C ILE A 167 36.83 5.54 -10.23
N LEU A 168 35.61 5.44 -10.77
CA LEU A 168 35.05 4.18 -11.27
C LEU A 168 35.18 4.12 -12.79
N PRO A 169 35.42 2.94 -13.39
CA PRO A 169 35.72 2.81 -14.82
C PRO A 169 34.48 2.87 -15.74
N PHE A 170 33.52 3.74 -15.42
CA PHE A 170 32.30 3.96 -16.22
C PHE A 170 32.46 5.20 -17.10
N THR A 171 32.56 5.02 -18.41
CA THR A 171 32.82 6.11 -19.38
C THR A 171 31.55 6.84 -19.82
N HIS A 172 30.40 6.23 -19.56
CA HIS A 172 29.10 6.81 -19.84
C HIS A 172 28.07 6.37 -18.79
N MET A 173 27.14 7.26 -18.47
CA MET A 173 25.97 7.02 -17.63
C MET A 173 24.76 7.60 -18.36
N SER A 174 23.72 6.80 -18.53
CA SER A 174 22.45 7.28 -19.11
C SER A 174 21.76 8.25 -18.14
N GLU A 175 21.10 9.26 -18.69
CA GLU A 175 20.22 10.17 -17.94
C GLU A 175 18.90 9.48 -17.53
N GLU A 176 18.51 8.42 -18.25
CA GLU A 176 17.32 7.65 -17.95
C GLU A 176 17.57 6.69 -16.78
N VAL A 177 16.83 6.91 -15.69
CA VAL A 177 16.93 6.12 -14.45
C VAL A 177 15.64 5.34 -14.24
N LYS A 178 15.72 4.01 -14.18
CA LYS A 178 14.60 3.17 -13.75
C LYS A 178 14.55 3.18 -12.21
N GLU A 179 13.56 3.85 -11.62
CA GLU A 179 13.40 3.95 -10.17
C GLU A 179 12.44 2.88 -9.62
N GLY A 180 12.95 1.98 -8.77
CA GLY A 180 12.14 1.13 -7.90
C GLY A 180 11.93 1.74 -6.50
N HIS A 181 11.15 1.08 -5.65
CA HIS A 181 10.91 1.55 -4.27
C HIS A 181 12.19 1.52 -3.41
N PHE A 182 12.96 0.43 -3.50
CA PHE A 182 14.18 0.21 -2.71
C PHE A 182 15.49 0.51 -3.46
N SER A 183 15.45 0.71 -4.79
CA SER A 183 16.65 0.89 -5.60
C SER A 183 16.44 1.81 -6.81
N ARG A 184 17.54 2.26 -7.42
CA ARG A 184 17.59 2.93 -8.73
C ARG A 184 18.49 2.12 -9.65
N VAL A 185 18.14 1.99 -10.92
CA VAL A 185 18.97 1.31 -11.92
C VAL A 185 19.35 2.29 -13.02
N HIS A 186 20.65 2.43 -13.24
CA HIS A 186 21.24 3.27 -14.28
C HIS A 186 21.84 2.38 -15.36
N GLN A 187 21.66 2.74 -16.63
CA GLN A 187 22.48 2.18 -17.70
C GLN A 187 23.84 2.89 -17.71
N ALA A 188 24.92 2.13 -17.86
CA ALA A 188 26.28 2.65 -17.94
C ALA A 188 27.10 1.91 -19.00
N LYS A 189 28.23 2.49 -19.41
CA LYS A 189 29.26 1.80 -20.19
C LYS A 189 30.48 1.55 -19.32
N LEU A 190 30.85 0.28 -19.16
CA LEU A 190 32.02 -0.18 -18.43
C LEU A 190 33.13 -0.54 -19.42
N ARG A 191 34.36 -0.08 -19.16
CA ARG A 191 35.50 -0.46 -20.01
C ARG A 191 35.84 -1.94 -19.90
N THR A 192 36.16 -2.59 -21.03
CA THR A 192 36.44 -4.03 -21.06
C THR A 192 37.76 -4.41 -20.40
N ASP A 193 38.73 -3.50 -20.30
CA ASP A 193 39.99 -3.69 -19.59
C ASP A 193 39.89 -3.52 -18.06
N HIS A 194 38.72 -3.14 -17.55
CA HIS A 194 38.42 -3.06 -16.12
C HIS A 194 37.50 -4.20 -15.62
N GLN A 195 37.40 -5.29 -16.38
CA GLN A 195 36.57 -6.45 -16.03
C GLN A 195 37.07 -7.73 -16.73
N ASP A 196 36.66 -8.91 -16.25
CA ASP A 196 36.93 -10.22 -16.87
C ASP A 196 35.65 -11.08 -17.07
N HIS A 197 34.47 -10.44 -16.99
CA HIS A 197 33.14 -11.03 -17.13
C HIS A 197 32.75 -11.28 -18.59
N PHE A 198 32.99 -10.30 -19.46
CA PHE A 198 32.74 -10.34 -20.90
C PHE A 198 34.04 -10.54 -21.69
N PRO A 199 33.99 -11.25 -22.84
CA PRO A 199 35.16 -11.49 -23.67
C PRO A 199 35.73 -10.18 -24.23
N GLN A 200 37.06 -10.11 -24.39
CA GLN A 200 37.75 -8.94 -24.98
C GLN A 200 37.33 -8.63 -26.43
N SER A 201 36.69 -9.59 -27.12
CA SER A 201 36.10 -9.38 -28.45
C SER A 201 34.86 -8.48 -28.45
N ALA A 202 34.30 -8.14 -27.28
CA ALA A 202 33.10 -7.30 -27.14
C ALA A 202 33.33 -5.79 -27.40
N GLY A 203 34.53 -5.40 -27.83
CA GLY A 203 34.92 -4.00 -28.03
C GLY A 203 35.61 -3.39 -26.81
N LEU A 204 35.81 -2.07 -26.82
CA LEU A 204 36.48 -1.34 -25.72
C LEU A 204 35.57 -1.08 -24.51
N GLU A 205 34.24 -1.20 -24.69
CA GLU A 205 33.23 -0.89 -23.68
C GLU A 205 32.05 -1.86 -23.77
N VAL A 206 31.43 -2.18 -22.63
CA VAL A 206 30.24 -3.02 -22.53
C VAL A 206 29.13 -2.29 -21.77
N HIS A 207 27.88 -2.51 -22.18
CA HIS A 207 26.71 -1.94 -21.49
C HIS A 207 26.41 -2.73 -20.21
N VAL A 208 26.27 -2.00 -19.10
CA VAL A 208 25.98 -2.58 -17.78
C VAL A 208 24.85 -1.83 -17.10
N ALA A 209 24.15 -2.49 -16.19
CA ALA A 209 23.16 -1.92 -15.30
C ALA A 209 23.78 -1.69 -13.92
N ILE A 210 23.70 -0.48 -13.37
CA ILE A 210 24.14 -0.16 -12.01
C ILE A 210 22.92 0.05 -11.12
N LYS A 211 22.67 -0.90 -10.23
CA LYS A 211 21.62 -0.86 -9.20
C LYS A 211 22.17 -0.18 -7.93
N GLU A 212 21.73 1.02 -7.64
CA GLU A 212 21.98 1.74 -6.37
C GLU A 212 20.85 1.44 -5.37
N LEU A 213 21.16 0.96 -4.17
CA LEU A 213 20.17 0.79 -3.11
C LEU A 213 19.90 2.12 -2.41
N LYS A 214 18.62 2.51 -2.32
CA LYS A 214 18.20 3.79 -1.75
C LYS A 214 18.32 3.78 -0.23
N CYS A 215 18.92 4.81 0.35
CA CYS A 215 18.60 5.17 1.72
C CYS A 215 17.16 5.70 1.73
N LEU A 216 16.27 5.07 2.51
CA LEU A 216 14.88 5.50 2.66
C LEU A 216 14.70 6.15 4.04
N PRO A 217 14.85 7.48 4.18
CA PRO A 217 14.62 8.17 5.45
C PRO A 217 13.20 7.95 5.99
N SER A 218 12.28 7.60 5.09
CA SER A 218 10.87 7.37 5.36
C SER A 218 10.53 5.94 5.86
N GLU A 219 11.51 5.04 5.95
CA GLU A 219 11.40 3.67 6.47
C GLU A 219 12.51 3.38 7.48
N ALA A 220 12.33 3.80 8.74
CA ALA A 220 13.36 3.72 9.79
C ALA A 220 13.89 2.29 10.06
N ASP A 221 13.10 1.26 9.73
CA ASP A 221 13.48 -0.15 9.89
C ASP A 221 14.27 -0.72 8.70
N TYR A 222 14.23 -0.06 7.53
CA TYR A 222 14.96 -0.49 6.34
C TYR A 222 16.41 0.00 6.40
N LYS A 223 17.34 -0.96 6.49
CA LYS A 223 18.78 -0.68 6.44
C LYS A 223 19.32 -1.08 5.06
N PRO A 224 19.66 -0.12 4.18
CA PRO A 224 20.15 -0.42 2.82
C PRO A 224 21.44 -1.23 2.84
N GLU A 225 22.30 -1.02 3.85
CA GLU A 225 23.50 -1.85 4.06
C GLU A 225 23.13 -3.32 4.25
N LYS A 226 22.19 -3.63 5.16
CA LYS A 226 21.77 -5.02 5.41
C LYS A 226 21.08 -5.65 4.20
N ALA A 227 20.28 -4.87 3.46
CA ALA A 227 19.63 -5.33 2.23
C ALA A 227 20.67 -5.65 1.14
N TRP A 228 21.65 -4.76 0.95
CA TRP A 228 22.75 -4.98 0.01
C TRP A 228 23.59 -6.20 0.40
N GLU A 229 23.88 -6.40 1.70
CA GLU A 229 24.63 -7.56 2.16
C GLU A 229 23.94 -8.89 1.87
N LEU A 230 22.62 -8.95 2.05
CA LEU A 230 21.83 -10.14 1.77
C LEU A 230 21.79 -10.42 0.26
N GLU A 231 21.55 -9.40 -0.55
CA GLU A 231 21.47 -9.53 -2.01
C GLU A 231 22.84 -9.86 -2.62
N ALA A 232 23.91 -9.16 -2.22
CA ALA A 232 25.27 -9.43 -2.67
C ALA A 232 25.75 -10.83 -2.24
N LYS A 233 25.38 -11.30 -1.04
CA LYS A 233 25.69 -12.67 -0.61
C LYS A 233 24.96 -13.70 -1.49
N ALA A 234 23.65 -13.54 -1.68
CA ALA A 234 22.87 -14.45 -2.50
C ALA A 234 23.37 -14.50 -3.96
N LEU A 235 23.68 -13.34 -4.55
CA LEU A 235 24.24 -13.26 -5.90
C LEU A 235 25.64 -13.85 -5.98
N GLY A 236 26.49 -13.66 -4.97
CA GLY A 236 27.79 -14.30 -4.90
C GLY A 236 27.69 -15.82 -4.84
N ASP A 237 26.81 -16.35 -3.98
CA ASP A 237 26.58 -17.79 -3.84
C ASP A 237 25.95 -18.40 -5.12
N ILE A 238 25.00 -17.69 -5.75
CA ILE A 238 24.29 -18.12 -6.96
C ILE A 238 25.14 -17.94 -8.23
N SER A 239 26.17 -17.07 -8.22
CA SER A 239 27.04 -16.85 -9.39
C SER A 239 27.78 -18.12 -9.86
N GLY A 240 27.91 -19.13 -8.99
CA GLY A 240 28.40 -20.45 -9.36
C GLY A 240 27.41 -21.28 -10.20
N ILE A 241 26.14 -20.90 -10.26
CA ILE A 241 25.09 -21.50 -11.09
C ILE A 241 25.09 -20.80 -12.45
N ASP A 242 26.12 -21.08 -13.25
CA ASP A 242 26.24 -20.53 -14.60
C ASP A 242 25.09 -21.04 -15.49
N HIS A 243 24.15 -20.16 -15.82
CA HIS A 243 22.98 -20.47 -16.64
C HIS A 243 22.53 -19.28 -17.48
N HIS A 244 22.30 -19.52 -18.77
CA HIS A 244 21.96 -18.49 -19.76
C HIS A 244 20.70 -17.67 -19.42
N HIS A 245 19.71 -18.27 -18.74
CA HIS A 245 18.47 -17.61 -18.29
C HIS A 245 18.49 -17.12 -16.82
N LEU A 246 19.66 -16.99 -16.19
CA LEU A 246 19.84 -16.32 -14.91
C LEU A 246 20.64 -15.03 -15.14
N ILE A 247 20.25 -13.93 -14.50
CA ILE A 247 20.98 -12.67 -14.61
C ILE A 247 22.42 -12.85 -14.12
N HIS A 248 23.39 -12.38 -14.90
CA HIS A 248 24.81 -12.45 -14.51
C HIS A 248 25.23 -11.21 -13.70
N PRO A 249 25.58 -11.36 -12.40
CA PRO A 249 26.09 -10.25 -11.62
C PRO A 249 27.59 -10.03 -11.91
N ILE A 250 27.99 -8.77 -12.05
CA ILE A 250 29.36 -8.36 -12.39
C ILE A 250 30.13 -8.00 -11.11
N ALA A 251 29.59 -7.10 -10.31
CA ALA A 251 30.22 -6.68 -9.06
C ALA A 251 29.19 -6.15 -8.06
N ALA A 252 29.45 -6.29 -6.77
CA ALA A 252 28.75 -5.59 -5.71
C ALA A 252 29.78 -4.75 -4.95
N PHE A 253 29.57 -3.44 -4.87
CA PHE A 253 30.51 -2.58 -4.16
C PHE A 253 29.84 -1.51 -3.28
N LYS A 254 30.52 -1.13 -2.21
CA LYS A 254 30.18 0.00 -1.35
C LYS A 254 31.13 1.16 -1.62
N ARG A 255 30.61 2.38 -1.78
CA ARG A 255 31.40 3.62 -1.90
C ARG A 255 30.84 4.69 -0.97
N GLY A 256 31.58 5.06 0.06
CA GLY A 256 31.06 5.94 1.12
C GLY A 256 29.85 5.32 1.83
N SER A 257 28.73 6.04 1.88
CA SER A 257 27.45 5.54 2.43
C SER A 257 26.56 4.81 1.42
N LYS A 258 26.96 4.75 0.14
CA LYS A 258 26.15 4.22 -0.95
C LYS A 258 26.54 2.78 -1.28
N HIS A 259 25.56 1.99 -1.71
CA HIS A 259 25.67 0.55 -1.95
C HIS A 259 25.17 0.23 -3.36
N TYR A 260 26.01 -0.45 -4.14
CA TYR A 260 25.78 -0.69 -5.57
C TYR A 260 25.93 -2.17 -5.94
N ILE A 261 25.18 -2.60 -6.94
CA ILE A 261 25.35 -3.89 -7.61
C ILE A 261 25.32 -3.63 -9.12
N VAL A 262 26.26 -4.22 -9.85
CA VAL A 262 26.43 -4.09 -11.30
C VAL A 262 26.01 -5.40 -11.95
N PHE A 263 25.16 -5.30 -12.96
CA PHE A 263 24.68 -6.43 -13.76
C PHE A 263 24.92 -6.17 -15.24
N GLU A 264 24.78 -7.20 -16.06
CA GLU A 264 24.57 -7.02 -17.50
C GLU A 264 23.32 -6.15 -17.78
N TRP A 265 23.39 -5.32 -18.83
CA TRP A 265 22.26 -4.46 -19.21
C TRP A 265 21.25 -5.23 -20.07
N ALA A 266 20.00 -5.30 -19.62
CA ALA A 266 18.89 -5.86 -20.38
C ALA A 266 18.32 -4.81 -21.36
N ASN A 267 18.76 -4.86 -22.61
CA ASN A 267 18.35 -3.93 -23.66
C ASN A 267 16.89 -4.07 -24.11
N GLY A 268 16.22 -5.19 -23.82
CA GLY A 268 14.79 -5.42 -24.05
C GLY A 268 13.89 -5.10 -22.86
N GLY A 269 14.41 -4.54 -21.77
CA GLY A 269 13.61 -4.19 -20.59
C GLY A 269 13.13 -5.40 -19.78
N THR A 270 11.99 -5.24 -19.11
CA THR A 270 11.32 -6.32 -18.35
C THR A 270 10.35 -7.09 -19.24
N LEU A 271 9.89 -8.27 -18.80
CA LEU A 271 8.86 -9.02 -19.53
C LEU A 271 7.55 -8.23 -19.67
N ARG A 272 7.26 -7.32 -18.73
CA ARG A 272 6.12 -6.39 -18.85
C ARG A 272 6.33 -5.38 -19.98
N ASP A 273 7.54 -4.83 -20.12
CA ASP A 273 7.92 -3.95 -21.23
C ASP A 273 7.75 -4.70 -22.57
N VAL A 274 8.16 -5.98 -22.64
CA VAL A 274 7.97 -6.83 -23.83
C VAL A 274 6.49 -6.98 -24.20
N TRP A 275 5.61 -7.21 -23.22
CA TRP A 275 4.16 -7.33 -23.47
C TRP A 275 3.56 -6.02 -23.99
N GLU A 276 4.00 -4.88 -23.45
CA GLU A 276 3.55 -3.54 -23.83
C GLU A 276 4.03 -3.16 -25.25
N GLU A 277 5.30 -3.38 -25.55
CA GLU A 277 5.89 -3.08 -26.85
C GLU A 277 5.29 -3.95 -27.96
N ASN A 278 4.87 -5.17 -27.63
CA ASN A 278 4.24 -6.13 -28.53
C ASN A 278 2.73 -6.25 -28.27
N CYS A 279 2.05 -5.13 -28.07
CA CYS A 279 0.65 -5.09 -27.61
C CYS A 279 -0.36 -5.80 -28.52
N ALA A 280 -0.09 -5.84 -29.83
CA ALA A 280 -0.96 -6.43 -30.86
C ALA A 280 -0.46 -7.78 -31.39
N ILE A 281 0.43 -8.48 -30.67
CA ILE A 281 1.02 -9.76 -31.13
C ILE A 281 -0.04 -10.80 -31.56
N HIS A 282 -1.19 -10.83 -30.90
CA HIS A 282 -2.31 -11.72 -31.21
C HIS A 282 -2.87 -11.57 -32.65
N GLN A 283 -2.67 -10.41 -33.28
CA GLN A 283 -3.15 -10.13 -34.65
C GLN A 283 -2.22 -10.69 -35.72
N THR A 284 -0.94 -10.84 -35.39
CA THR A 284 0.12 -11.34 -36.29
C THR A 284 0.76 -12.62 -35.77
N LEU A 285 0.07 -13.31 -34.85
CA LEU A 285 0.55 -14.50 -34.16
C LEU A 285 0.96 -15.57 -35.18
N SER A 286 2.19 -16.05 -35.05
CA SER A 286 2.77 -17.09 -35.91
C SER A 286 3.30 -18.26 -35.09
N GLY A 287 3.55 -19.39 -35.75
CA GLY A 287 4.22 -20.54 -35.12
C GLY A 287 5.60 -20.17 -34.55
N ASP A 288 6.33 -19.28 -35.21
CA ASP A 288 7.64 -18.79 -34.73
C ASP A 288 7.51 -18.01 -33.43
N ASP A 289 6.45 -17.22 -33.27
CA ASP A 289 6.19 -16.46 -32.04
C ASP A 289 5.83 -17.39 -30.87
N ILE A 290 5.04 -18.43 -31.13
CA ILE A 290 4.70 -19.47 -30.14
C ILE A 290 5.95 -20.28 -29.76
N MET A 291 6.75 -20.69 -30.74
CA MET A 291 7.98 -21.45 -30.51
C MET A 291 8.98 -20.63 -29.70
N GLY A 292 9.22 -19.38 -30.09
CA GLY A 292 10.11 -18.47 -29.37
C GLY A 292 9.64 -18.26 -27.92
N PHE A 293 8.33 -18.05 -27.69
CA PHE A 293 7.77 -17.97 -26.34
C PHE A 293 8.03 -19.23 -25.51
N MET A 294 7.81 -20.42 -26.09
CA MET A 294 8.02 -21.70 -25.41
C MET A 294 9.48 -21.93 -25.06
N GLU A 295 10.40 -21.60 -25.98
CA GLU A 295 11.85 -21.68 -25.75
C GLU A 295 12.27 -20.81 -24.57
N GLN A 296 11.82 -19.56 -24.54
CA GLN A 296 12.16 -18.63 -23.46
C GLN A 296 11.59 -19.08 -22.11
N MET A 297 10.31 -19.46 -22.05
CA MET A 297 9.72 -19.94 -20.80
C MET A 297 10.31 -21.26 -20.32
N LEU A 298 10.66 -22.18 -21.22
CA LEU A 298 11.38 -23.41 -20.89
C LEU A 298 12.78 -23.09 -20.35
N GLY A 299 13.46 -22.10 -20.94
CA GLY A 299 14.73 -21.57 -20.46
C GLY A 299 14.65 -21.00 -19.03
N VAL A 300 13.66 -20.15 -18.77
CA VAL A 300 13.36 -19.60 -17.43
C VAL A 300 13.05 -20.73 -16.43
N MET A 301 12.26 -21.73 -16.81
CA MET A 301 11.97 -22.87 -15.94
C MET A 301 13.19 -23.77 -15.68
N ARG A 302 14.08 -23.94 -16.67
CA ARG A 302 15.38 -24.65 -16.50
C ARG A 302 16.30 -23.90 -15.55
N ALA A 303 16.38 -22.57 -15.67
CA ALA A 303 17.09 -21.70 -14.72
C ALA A 303 16.53 -21.88 -13.30
N LEU A 304 15.21 -21.80 -13.15
CA LEU A 304 14.56 -21.97 -11.86
C LEU A 304 14.79 -23.36 -11.26
N SER A 305 14.77 -24.42 -12.09
CA SER A 305 15.07 -25.78 -11.66
C SER A 305 16.52 -25.96 -11.18
N LYS A 306 17.49 -25.33 -11.88
CA LYS A 306 18.89 -25.29 -11.44
C LYS A 306 19.05 -24.49 -10.14
N LEU A 307 18.40 -23.34 -10.02
CA LEU A 307 18.38 -22.53 -8.79
C LEU A 307 17.79 -23.35 -7.63
N HIS A 308 16.74 -24.12 -7.90
CA HIS A 308 16.15 -25.03 -6.94
C HIS A 308 17.09 -26.19 -6.59
N GLY A 309 18.00 -26.60 -7.47
CA GLY A 309 19.09 -27.55 -7.18
C GLY A 309 18.75 -29.04 -7.36
N THR A 310 17.60 -29.41 -7.95
CA THR A 310 17.11 -30.81 -8.16
C THR A 310 17.14 -31.74 -6.93
N ASN A 311 15.96 -32.21 -6.53
CA ASN A 311 15.72 -32.83 -5.24
C ASN A 311 15.48 -34.34 -5.36
N SER A 312 16.51 -35.18 -5.21
CA SER A 312 16.31 -36.65 -5.15
C SER A 312 16.63 -37.29 -3.79
N ARG A 313 17.07 -36.53 -2.78
CA ARG A 313 17.52 -37.10 -1.48
C ARG A 313 17.11 -36.37 -0.20
N THR A 314 16.42 -35.22 -0.24
CA THR A 314 15.88 -34.68 1.03
C THR A 314 14.77 -35.58 1.56
N LYS A 315 14.66 -35.71 2.90
CA LYS A 315 13.69 -36.58 3.60
C LYS A 315 12.22 -36.35 3.16
N THR A 316 11.91 -35.20 2.56
CA THR A 316 10.59 -34.88 1.97
C THR A 316 10.36 -35.55 0.60
N ALA A 317 11.41 -35.77 -0.20
CA ALA A 317 11.34 -36.40 -1.52
C ALA A 317 11.31 -37.95 -1.46
N LEU A 318 11.86 -38.55 -0.39
CA LEU A 318 11.88 -40.02 -0.22
C LEU A 318 10.50 -40.64 0.05
N VAL A 319 9.48 -39.84 0.37
CA VAL A 319 8.08 -40.30 0.53
C VAL A 319 7.44 -40.65 -0.84
N GLN A 320 8.00 -40.17 -1.96
CA GLN A 320 7.43 -40.32 -3.31
C GLN A 320 7.80 -41.64 -4.03
N ARG A 321 8.60 -42.53 -3.44
CA ARG A 321 8.98 -43.82 -4.07
C ARG A 321 8.46 -45.01 -3.27
N SER A 322 7.23 -45.41 -3.56
CA SER A 322 6.75 -46.78 -3.33
C SER A 322 5.92 -47.19 -4.54
N PRO A 323 6.30 -48.24 -5.29
CA PRO A 323 5.58 -48.64 -6.50
C PRO A 323 4.40 -49.55 -6.13
N GLY A 324 3.21 -49.20 -6.61
CA GLY A 324 2.00 -49.99 -6.45
C GLY A 324 0.87 -49.47 -7.34
N LEU A 325 0.93 -49.83 -8.63
CA LEU A 325 -0.16 -49.69 -9.60
C LEU A 325 -1.30 -50.64 -9.24
N GLN A 326 -2.54 -50.15 -9.25
CA GLN A 326 -3.66 -50.87 -9.86
C GLN A 326 -4.75 -49.89 -10.33
N GLU A 327 -5.14 -50.06 -11.59
CA GLU A 327 -6.17 -49.33 -12.32
C GLU A 327 -7.57 -49.61 -11.76
N SER A 328 -8.50 -48.63 -11.82
CA SER A 328 -9.76 -48.73 -12.58
C SER A 328 -10.84 -47.71 -12.14
N ASN A 329 -11.54 -47.23 -13.18
CA ASN A 329 -12.96 -46.86 -13.31
C ASN A 329 -13.48 -45.45 -12.98
N GLU A 330 -14.52 -45.15 -13.78
CA GLU A 330 -15.11 -43.88 -14.20
C GLU A 330 -15.98 -43.17 -13.14
N ASP A 331 -16.26 -41.89 -13.45
CA ASP A 331 -17.25 -40.98 -12.88
C ASP A 331 -17.10 -40.51 -11.42
N GLY A 332 -17.28 -39.19 -11.24
CA GLY A 332 -17.72 -38.62 -9.98
C GLY A 332 -16.80 -37.54 -9.40
N ALA A 333 -17.28 -36.30 -9.48
CA ALA A 333 -16.83 -35.21 -8.63
C ALA A 333 -16.72 -35.67 -7.16
N THR A 334 -15.52 -35.59 -6.59
CA THR A 334 -15.32 -35.86 -5.15
C THR A 334 -14.77 -34.63 -4.45
N VAL A 335 -15.69 -33.95 -3.75
CA VAL A 335 -15.40 -33.13 -2.58
C VAL A 335 -14.88 -34.05 -1.48
N LEU A 336 -13.68 -33.80 -0.95
CA LEU A 336 -13.20 -34.47 0.25
C LEU A 336 -12.77 -33.44 1.31
N SER A 337 -13.72 -33.14 2.20
CA SER A 337 -13.44 -32.61 3.52
C SER A 337 -12.78 -33.68 4.39
N ILE A 338 -11.70 -33.38 5.10
CA ILE A 338 -11.19 -34.22 6.19
C ILE A 338 -10.89 -33.34 7.42
N ARG A 339 -11.29 -33.86 8.59
CA ARG A 339 -11.13 -33.32 9.95
C ARG A 339 -9.67 -33.39 10.42
N VAL A 340 -9.24 -32.42 11.22
CA VAL A 340 -7.96 -32.43 11.96
C VAL A 340 -8.20 -33.03 13.36
N PRO A 341 -7.33 -33.92 13.87
CA PRO A 341 -7.45 -34.45 15.23
C PRO A 341 -7.04 -33.44 16.32
N ASP A 342 -7.59 -33.67 17.51
CA ASP A 342 -7.59 -32.85 18.72
C ASP A 342 -6.18 -32.45 19.22
N ILE A 343 -5.97 -31.15 19.52
CA ILE A 343 -4.68 -30.51 19.83
C ILE A 343 -4.44 -30.41 21.37
N ASN A 344 -5.21 -31.10 22.20
CA ASN A 344 -5.11 -30.97 23.66
C ASN A 344 -3.93 -31.72 24.34
N ASN A 345 -2.75 -31.82 23.72
CA ASN A 345 -1.56 -32.35 24.43
C ASN A 345 -0.26 -31.57 24.14
N PRO A 346 0.15 -30.62 25.01
CA PRO A 346 1.36 -29.81 24.84
C PRO A 346 2.68 -30.53 25.22
N ARG A 347 2.71 -31.87 25.30
CA ARG A 347 3.90 -32.62 25.73
C ARG A 347 4.36 -33.65 24.70
N SER A 348 5.01 -33.20 23.63
CA SER A 348 6.00 -33.99 22.88
C SER A 348 6.71 -33.12 21.82
N LEU A 349 7.60 -32.25 22.28
CA LEU A 349 8.74 -31.84 21.47
C LEU A 349 9.88 -32.82 21.75
N PRO A 350 10.48 -33.47 20.75
CA PRO A 350 11.89 -33.83 20.79
C PRO A 350 12.69 -32.77 20.04
N SER A 351 13.67 -32.21 20.75
CA SER A 351 14.89 -31.67 20.17
C SER A 351 15.50 -32.69 19.21
N ASP A 352 16.05 -32.25 18.08
CA ASP A 352 17.30 -32.80 17.51
C ASP A 352 17.65 -32.03 16.20
N ASP A 353 18.37 -30.93 16.38
CA ASP A 353 19.14 -30.23 15.34
C ASP A 353 20.57 -30.79 15.32
N ILE A 354 20.84 -31.99 14.78
CA ILE A 354 22.22 -32.40 14.47
C ILE A 354 22.27 -33.35 13.23
N TYR A 355 23.21 -33.03 12.32
CA TYR A 355 23.75 -33.78 11.16
C TYR A 355 23.03 -33.70 9.80
N ASP A 356 23.59 -32.89 8.90
CA ASP A 356 24.08 -33.40 7.61
C ASP A 356 25.37 -32.66 7.18
N SER A 357 26.48 -33.00 7.83
CA SER A 357 27.82 -32.65 7.37
C SER A 357 28.38 -33.81 6.53
N GLN A 358 28.21 -33.75 5.21
CA GLN A 358 29.08 -34.47 4.28
C GLN A 358 29.80 -33.48 3.34
N PRO A 359 31.15 -33.42 3.39
CA PRO A 359 31.92 -32.32 2.79
C PRO A 359 32.16 -32.41 1.27
N ASN A 360 31.52 -33.32 0.52
CA ASN A 360 31.93 -33.63 -0.86
C ASN A 360 30.86 -33.49 -1.96
N ASN A 361 29.74 -32.80 -1.75
CA ASN A 361 28.91 -32.29 -2.88
C ASN A 361 27.99 -31.12 -2.45
N PRO A 362 28.27 -29.85 -2.80
CA PRO A 362 27.55 -28.71 -2.26
C PRO A 362 26.37 -28.34 -3.17
N ILE A 363 25.35 -29.19 -3.24
CA ILE A 363 24.12 -28.79 -3.97
C ILE A 363 23.34 -27.82 -3.07
N GLN A 364 23.62 -26.52 -3.22
CA GLN A 364 22.90 -25.45 -2.54
C GLN A 364 21.49 -25.31 -3.12
N ASN A 365 20.47 -25.44 -2.26
CA ASN A 365 19.07 -25.36 -2.67
C ASN A 365 18.50 -23.96 -2.41
N TRP A 366 18.18 -23.22 -3.46
CA TRP A 366 17.63 -21.86 -3.38
C TRP A 366 16.15 -21.80 -3.75
N ARG A 367 15.46 -20.80 -3.20
CA ARG A 367 14.12 -20.35 -3.62
C ARG A 367 14.21 -18.87 -3.94
N HIS A 368 13.62 -18.42 -5.05
CA HIS A 368 13.58 -17.00 -5.44
C HIS A 368 12.67 -16.19 -4.51
N GLY A 369 11.41 -16.58 -4.35
CA GLY A 369 10.47 -16.01 -3.40
C GLY A 369 9.79 -14.69 -3.78
N ASP A 370 10.00 -14.18 -5.00
CA ASP A 370 9.38 -12.96 -5.55
C ASP A 370 9.39 -12.96 -7.10
N LEU A 371 9.05 -14.09 -7.72
CA LEU A 371 8.99 -14.15 -9.19
C LEU A 371 7.74 -13.41 -9.70
N LYS A 372 7.95 -12.50 -10.65
CA LYS A 372 6.93 -11.69 -11.31
C LYS A 372 7.49 -11.19 -12.66
N PRO A 373 6.65 -10.67 -13.58
CA PRO A 373 7.11 -10.22 -14.90
C PRO A 373 8.20 -9.14 -14.83
N ASP A 374 8.12 -8.26 -13.83
CA ASP A 374 9.09 -7.20 -13.59
C ASP A 374 10.49 -7.72 -13.19
N ASN A 375 10.57 -8.97 -12.73
CA ASN A 375 11.81 -9.67 -12.34
C ASN A 375 12.30 -10.67 -13.40
N ILE A 376 11.74 -10.63 -14.61
CA ILE A 376 12.22 -11.38 -15.78
C ILE A 376 12.64 -10.34 -16.83
N LEU A 377 13.93 -10.33 -17.19
CA LEU A 377 14.52 -9.32 -18.06
C LEU A 377 14.78 -9.88 -19.47
N ALA A 378 14.55 -9.07 -20.50
CA ALA A 378 14.72 -9.47 -21.89
C ALA A 378 16.01 -8.89 -22.52
N PHE A 379 16.73 -9.73 -23.26
CA PHE A 379 17.98 -9.40 -23.97
C PHE A 379 17.78 -9.63 -25.47
N THR A 380 17.69 -8.57 -26.27
CA THR A 380 17.23 -8.62 -27.67
C THR A 380 18.32 -8.92 -28.70
N GLU A 381 19.48 -9.42 -28.26
CA GLU A 381 20.68 -9.53 -29.11
C GLU A 381 20.67 -10.72 -30.09
N GLU A 382 19.77 -11.71 -29.91
CA GLU A 382 19.85 -13.00 -30.63
C GLU A 382 18.57 -13.43 -31.38
N SER A 383 17.38 -12.90 -31.05
CA SER A 383 16.10 -13.33 -31.65
C SER A 383 14.99 -12.27 -31.53
N ARG A 384 13.83 -12.48 -32.21
CA ARG A 384 12.67 -11.55 -32.21
C ARG A 384 12.11 -11.26 -30.82
N LEU A 385 12.13 -12.24 -29.91
CA LEU A 385 11.66 -12.09 -28.51
C LEU A 385 12.82 -11.91 -27.51
N GLY A 386 14.07 -12.08 -27.97
CA GLY A 386 15.26 -12.05 -27.13
C GLY A 386 15.37 -13.21 -26.14
N THR A 387 16.43 -13.19 -25.33
CA THR A 387 16.65 -14.13 -24.23
C THR A 387 16.05 -13.59 -22.93
N TRP A 388 15.23 -14.38 -22.24
CA TRP A 388 14.62 -13.99 -20.95
C TRP A 388 15.41 -14.52 -19.76
N LYS A 389 15.86 -13.65 -18.86
CA LYS A 389 16.65 -14.00 -17.69
C LYS A 389 15.96 -13.62 -16.38
N ILE A 390 16.00 -14.51 -15.39
CA ILE A 390 15.50 -14.23 -14.04
C ILE A 390 16.44 -13.27 -13.32
N ALA A 391 15.89 -12.21 -12.71
CA ALA A 391 16.62 -11.17 -11.98
C ALA A 391 16.02 -10.87 -10.59
N ASP A 392 16.66 -9.96 -9.84
CA ASP A 392 16.24 -9.49 -8.51
C ASP A 392 16.13 -10.59 -7.43
N LEU A 393 17.27 -11.24 -7.16
CA LEU A 393 17.41 -12.31 -6.17
C LEU A 393 17.50 -11.81 -4.71
N GLY A 394 17.14 -10.54 -4.44
CA GLY A 394 17.25 -9.93 -3.10
C GLY A 394 16.41 -10.59 -2.00
N LEU A 395 15.43 -11.42 -2.38
CA LEU A 395 14.60 -12.22 -1.48
C LEU A 395 14.92 -13.72 -1.52
N ALA A 396 15.95 -14.12 -2.28
CA ALA A 396 16.34 -15.51 -2.42
C ALA A 396 16.84 -16.07 -1.09
N LYS A 397 16.44 -17.31 -0.75
CA LYS A 397 16.83 -17.96 0.52
C LYS A 397 17.32 -19.39 0.31
N GLN A 398 18.42 -19.73 1.00
CA GLN A 398 18.91 -21.11 1.11
C GLN A 398 18.08 -21.91 2.11
N HIS A 399 17.77 -23.17 1.78
CA HIS A 399 16.83 -24.03 2.51
C HIS A 399 17.25 -24.39 3.96
N GLU A 400 18.53 -24.29 4.34
CA GLU A 400 19.03 -24.71 5.66
C GLU A 400 18.76 -23.72 6.81
N TYR A 401 18.55 -22.43 6.53
CA TYR A 401 18.27 -21.44 7.57
C TYR A 401 16.77 -21.13 7.64
N ALA A 402 16.03 -22.06 8.23
CA ALA A 402 14.72 -21.73 8.77
C ALA A 402 14.90 -20.82 10.00
N THR A 403 13.97 -19.86 10.11
CA THR A 403 13.64 -19.06 11.30
C THR A 403 14.24 -17.64 11.40
N VAL A 404 13.32 -16.68 11.64
CA VAL A 404 13.45 -15.40 12.39
C VAL A 404 13.12 -14.08 11.65
N GLN A 405 13.08 -13.97 10.31
CA GLN A 405 12.64 -12.69 9.69
C GLN A 405 11.61 -12.85 8.55
N ARG A 406 10.36 -13.10 8.94
CA ARG A 406 9.14 -12.63 8.27
C ARG A 406 8.09 -12.29 9.35
N LEU A 407 8.35 -11.22 10.09
CA LEU A 407 7.34 -10.51 10.90
C LEU A 407 6.84 -9.24 10.20
N LEU A 408 7.28 -8.97 8.97
CA LEU A 408 6.85 -7.84 8.17
C LEU A 408 6.50 -8.34 6.77
N PRO A 409 5.26 -8.12 6.29
CA PRO A 409 4.88 -8.30 4.89
C PRO A 409 5.80 -7.47 3.99
N THR A 410 6.07 -7.97 2.79
CA THR A 410 6.76 -7.22 1.73
C THR A 410 5.94 -5.98 1.41
N ASN A 411 6.42 -4.81 1.83
CA ASN A 411 5.67 -3.54 1.79
C ASN A 411 5.76 -2.86 0.42
N THR A 412 5.72 -3.64 -0.67
CA THR A 412 5.77 -3.15 -2.06
C THR A 412 4.45 -3.47 -2.75
N ALA A 413 3.69 -2.39 -3.01
CA ALA A 413 2.56 -2.17 -3.92
C ALA A 413 1.84 -3.40 -4.51
N HIS A 414 0.51 -3.43 -4.31
CA HIS A 414 -0.55 -4.29 -4.88
C HIS A 414 -0.21 -5.35 -5.95
N THR A 415 0.66 -5.08 -6.93
CA THR A 415 1.08 -6.04 -7.97
C THR A 415 1.86 -7.23 -7.43
N THR A 416 2.67 -7.07 -6.37
CA THR A 416 3.48 -8.18 -5.82
C THR A 416 2.61 -9.24 -5.12
N LEU A 417 1.49 -8.83 -4.52
CA LEU A 417 0.54 -9.75 -3.84
C LEU A 417 -0.11 -10.74 -4.82
N HIS A 418 -0.26 -10.38 -6.10
CA HIS A 418 -0.91 -11.23 -7.09
C HIS A 418 -0.12 -12.51 -7.40
N TYR A 419 1.21 -12.45 -7.34
CA TYR A 419 2.08 -13.60 -7.63
C TYR A 419 2.42 -14.42 -6.38
N GLU A 420 1.95 -14.01 -5.19
CA GLU A 420 2.19 -14.76 -3.95
C GLU A 420 1.39 -16.07 -3.93
N ALA A 421 2.05 -17.13 -3.47
CA ALA A 421 1.40 -18.43 -3.39
C ALA A 421 0.49 -18.53 -2.14
N PRO A 422 -0.64 -19.28 -2.21
CA PRO A 422 -1.65 -19.32 -1.14
C PRO A 422 -1.15 -19.79 0.23
N GLU A 423 -0.04 -20.54 0.28
CA GLU A 423 0.63 -20.91 1.53
C GLU A 423 1.07 -19.70 2.37
N VAL A 424 1.23 -18.51 1.77
CA VAL A 424 1.53 -17.26 2.50
C VAL A 424 0.45 -16.96 3.52
N THR A 425 -0.81 -17.04 3.07
CA THR A 425 -2.00 -16.72 3.87
C THR A 425 -2.47 -17.91 4.69
N THR A 426 -2.37 -19.13 4.15
CA THR A 426 -2.90 -20.34 4.81
C THR A 426 -1.98 -20.92 5.89
N ASN A 427 -0.65 -20.79 5.74
CA ASN A 427 0.33 -21.34 6.71
C ASN A 427 1.39 -20.31 7.12
N PRO A 428 1.06 -19.13 7.67
CA PRO A 428 1.99 -18.01 7.90
C PRO A 428 3.26 -18.32 8.70
N ARG A 429 3.22 -19.38 9.53
CA ARG A 429 4.32 -19.76 10.45
C ARG A 429 5.25 -20.84 9.91
N GLU A 430 4.93 -21.45 8.76
CA GLU A 430 5.74 -22.53 8.18
C GLU A 430 6.76 -22.01 7.14
N PRO A 431 7.96 -22.60 7.05
CA PRO A 431 8.91 -22.31 5.97
C PRO A 431 8.28 -22.55 4.59
N ARG A 432 8.45 -21.59 3.65
CA ARG A 432 7.88 -21.77 2.30
C ARG A 432 8.69 -22.75 1.47
N SER A 433 7.98 -23.65 0.82
CA SER A 433 8.54 -24.56 -0.19
C SER A 433 9.07 -23.81 -1.41
N ARG A 434 9.99 -24.42 -2.15
CA ARG A 434 10.39 -23.99 -3.49
C ARG A 434 9.23 -24.01 -4.49
N ARG A 435 8.20 -24.83 -4.21
CA ARG A 435 6.94 -24.86 -4.97
C ARG A 435 6.18 -23.51 -4.93
N TYR A 436 6.56 -22.61 -4.03
CA TYR A 436 6.14 -21.21 -4.07
C TYR A 436 6.46 -20.57 -5.42
N ASP A 437 7.69 -20.71 -5.90
CA ASP A 437 8.14 -20.12 -7.16
C ASP A 437 7.37 -20.72 -8.35
N ILE A 438 6.94 -21.99 -8.26
CA ILE A 438 6.14 -22.66 -9.28
C ILE A 438 4.74 -22.04 -9.42
N TRP A 439 4.14 -21.60 -8.31
CA TRP A 439 2.88 -20.85 -8.37
C TRP A 439 3.09 -19.50 -9.05
N SER A 440 4.10 -18.75 -8.61
CA SER A 440 4.42 -17.44 -9.17
C SER A 440 4.72 -17.51 -10.68
N THR A 441 5.51 -18.49 -11.13
CA THR A 441 5.73 -18.71 -12.56
C THR A 441 4.48 -19.18 -13.29
N GLY A 442 3.60 -19.94 -12.62
CA GLY A 442 2.30 -20.32 -13.19
C GLY A 442 1.41 -19.11 -13.49
N CYS A 443 1.41 -18.10 -12.62
CA CYS A 443 0.76 -16.81 -12.86
C CYS A 443 1.38 -16.09 -14.08
N VAL A 444 2.71 -16.03 -14.16
CA VAL A 444 3.41 -15.37 -15.27
C VAL A 444 3.14 -16.05 -16.62
N ILE A 445 3.17 -17.38 -16.68
CA ILE A 445 2.85 -18.12 -17.90
C ILE A 445 1.38 -17.90 -18.29
N PHE A 446 0.45 -17.90 -17.32
CA PHE A 446 -0.96 -17.63 -17.57
C PHE A 446 -1.19 -16.24 -18.18
N GLU A 447 -0.58 -15.20 -17.61
CA GLU A 447 -0.63 -13.83 -18.14
C GLU A 447 -0.03 -13.73 -19.54
N SER A 448 1.10 -14.40 -19.76
CA SER A 448 1.75 -14.45 -21.08
C SER A 448 0.85 -15.12 -22.12
N LEU A 449 0.09 -16.15 -21.76
CA LEU A 449 -0.86 -16.81 -22.65
C LEU A 449 -2.06 -15.89 -22.99
N ILE A 450 -2.54 -15.08 -22.04
CA ILE A 450 -3.56 -14.06 -22.32
C ILE A 450 -3.02 -13.02 -23.31
N TRP A 451 -1.82 -12.51 -23.06
CA TRP A 451 -1.15 -11.55 -23.96
C TRP A 451 -0.93 -12.12 -25.36
N LEU A 452 -0.43 -13.36 -25.45
CA LEU A 452 -0.13 -14.00 -26.73
C LEU A 452 -1.40 -14.25 -27.57
N LEU A 453 -2.49 -14.67 -26.94
CA LEU A 453 -3.74 -15.01 -27.64
C LEU A 453 -4.69 -13.84 -27.86
N TYR A 454 -4.70 -12.83 -26.98
CA TYR A 454 -5.70 -11.75 -26.99
C TYR A 454 -5.10 -10.33 -26.91
N GLY A 455 -3.78 -10.19 -26.81
CA GLY A 455 -3.08 -8.92 -26.79
C GLY A 455 -3.01 -8.26 -25.40
N TYR A 456 -2.27 -7.15 -25.35
CA TYR A 456 -2.02 -6.44 -24.11
C TYR A 456 -3.27 -5.77 -23.52
N ASP A 457 -4.22 -5.33 -24.35
CA ASP A 457 -5.47 -4.71 -23.88
C ASP A 457 -6.34 -5.69 -23.09
N ALA A 458 -6.42 -6.94 -23.55
CA ALA A 458 -7.12 -8.01 -22.84
C ALA A 458 -6.40 -8.35 -21.53
N LEU A 459 -5.08 -8.42 -21.54
CA LEU A 459 -4.27 -8.61 -20.32
C LEU A 459 -4.45 -7.45 -19.32
N ASN A 460 -4.51 -6.21 -19.79
CA ASN A 460 -4.77 -5.04 -18.94
C ASN A 460 -6.19 -5.06 -18.37
N THR A 461 -7.17 -5.57 -19.14
CA THR A 461 -8.54 -5.79 -18.64
C THR A 461 -8.60 -6.87 -17.56
N PHE A 462 -7.76 -7.91 -17.66
CA PHE A 462 -7.58 -8.90 -16.58
C PHE A 462 -7.02 -8.26 -15.30
N PHE A 463 -6.04 -7.36 -15.41
CA PHE A 463 -5.48 -6.65 -14.24
C PHE A 463 -6.47 -5.68 -13.56
N LYS A 464 -7.51 -5.23 -14.26
CA LYS A 464 -8.57 -4.38 -13.70
C LYS A 464 -9.62 -5.15 -12.90
N GLN A 465 -9.59 -6.49 -12.91
CA GLN A 465 -10.51 -7.30 -12.12
C GLN A 465 -10.20 -7.18 -10.62
N HIS A 466 -11.24 -7.13 -9.77
CA HIS A 466 -11.07 -6.94 -8.33
C HIS A 466 -11.21 -8.25 -7.55
N ALA A 467 -10.36 -8.42 -6.53
CA ALA A 467 -10.49 -9.48 -5.54
C ALA A 467 -11.66 -9.16 -4.59
N LYS A 468 -12.47 -10.18 -4.24
CA LYS A 468 -13.71 -9.99 -3.47
C LYS A 468 -13.48 -9.72 -1.98
N ASN A 469 -12.34 -10.15 -1.43
CA ASN A 469 -11.97 -9.97 -0.03
C ASN A 469 -10.53 -9.44 0.09
N SER A 470 -10.18 -8.88 1.26
CA SER A 470 -8.83 -8.37 1.53
C SER A 470 -7.73 -9.44 1.54
N ASP A 471 -8.10 -10.71 1.77
CA ASP A 471 -7.19 -11.86 1.78
C ASP A 471 -7.14 -12.58 0.41
N ASP A 472 -7.99 -12.17 -0.54
CA ASP A 472 -8.08 -12.76 -1.88
C ASP A 472 -7.06 -12.11 -2.84
N THR A 473 -6.66 -12.87 -3.85
CA THR A 473 -5.88 -12.37 -5.00
C THR A 473 -6.64 -12.67 -6.30
N LEU A 474 -6.12 -12.18 -7.44
CA LEU A 474 -6.64 -12.57 -8.76
C LEU A 474 -6.62 -14.10 -8.94
N TYR A 475 -5.64 -14.78 -8.34
CA TYR A 475 -5.35 -16.19 -8.57
C TYR A 475 -5.94 -17.15 -7.54
N PHE A 476 -6.15 -16.71 -6.30
CA PHE A 476 -6.77 -17.55 -5.27
C PHE A 476 -7.70 -16.76 -4.35
N THR A 477 -8.71 -17.45 -3.83
CA THR A 477 -9.61 -16.93 -2.80
C THR A 477 -9.43 -17.71 -1.49
N VAL A 478 -9.60 -17.06 -0.35
CA VAL A 478 -9.47 -17.65 0.98
C VAL A 478 -10.83 -17.74 1.66
N THR A 479 -11.18 -18.91 2.19
CA THR A 479 -12.40 -19.09 2.99
C THR A 479 -12.08 -18.91 4.47
N SER A 480 -12.88 -18.07 5.14
CA SER A 480 -12.65 -17.63 6.53
C SER A 480 -13.40 -18.45 7.59
N MET A 481 -14.03 -19.57 7.23
CA MET A 481 -14.79 -20.41 8.16
C MET A 481 -13.90 -21.48 8.83
N GLY A 482 -12.97 -21.05 9.69
CA GLY A 482 -12.08 -21.94 10.47
C GLY A 482 -10.60 -21.81 10.11
N GLU A 483 -9.90 -22.93 9.93
CA GLU A 483 -8.55 -22.92 9.35
C GLU A 483 -8.61 -22.25 7.98
N LYS A 484 -7.76 -21.23 7.74
CA LYS A 484 -7.72 -20.53 6.44
C LYS A 484 -7.43 -21.56 5.34
N ARG A 485 -8.41 -21.79 4.46
CA ARG A 485 -8.26 -22.66 3.28
C ARG A 485 -8.30 -21.81 2.03
N ALA A 486 -7.35 -22.03 1.13
CA ALA A 486 -7.31 -21.35 -0.15
C ALA A 486 -7.82 -22.28 -1.26
N GLN A 487 -8.37 -21.67 -2.30
CA GLN A 487 -8.75 -22.32 -3.55
C GLN A 487 -8.42 -21.40 -4.72
N VAL A 488 -8.17 -21.96 -5.91
CA VAL A 488 -7.96 -21.15 -7.12
C VAL A 488 -9.21 -20.32 -7.41
N SER A 489 -9.00 -19.03 -7.70
CA SER A 489 -10.07 -18.06 -7.95
C SER A 489 -11.03 -18.55 -9.04
N SER A 490 -12.33 -18.33 -8.84
CA SER A 490 -13.33 -18.66 -9.86
C SER A 490 -13.10 -17.89 -11.16
N LEU A 491 -12.54 -16.68 -11.08
CA LEU A 491 -12.16 -15.87 -12.25
C LEU A 491 -11.19 -16.63 -13.14
N VAL A 492 -10.05 -17.04 -12.57
CA VAL A 492 -8.99 -17.75 -13.29
C VAL A 492 -9.46 -19.12 -13.79
N ARG A 493 -10.24 -19.85 -12.99
CA ARG A 493 -10.82 -21.14 -13.42
C ARG A 493 -11.74 -20.98 -14.63
N ASN A 494 -12.62 -19.99 -14.61
CA ASN A 494 -13.54 -19.74 -15.72
C ASN A 494 -12.77 -19.27 -16.97
N LEU A 495 -11.79 -18.38 -16.79
CA LEU A 495 -10.99 -17.88 -17.90
C LEU A 495 -10.15 -18.98 -18.55
N ILE A 496 -9.50 -19.86 -17.78
CA ILE A 496 -8.81 -21.05 -18.31
C ILE A 496 -9.77 -21.92 -19.14
N ASN A 497 -10.99 -22.15 -18.65
CA ASN A 497 -11.98 -22.95 -19.37
C ASN A 497 -12.44 -22.28 -20.68
N GLU A 498 -12.62 -20.95 -20.70
CA GLU A 498 -12.92 -20.20 -21.94
C GLU A 498 -11.73 -20.26 -22.92
N MET A 499 -10.49 -20.07 -22.42
CA MET A 499 -9.27 -20.14 -23.23
C MET A 499 -9.01 -21.53 -23.81
N LEU A 500 -9.39 -22.60 -23.11
CA LEU A 500 -9.33 -23.97 -23.65
C LEU A 500 -10.28 -24.20 -24.84
N ASN A 501 -11.25 -23.30 -25.06
CA ASN A 501 -12.12 -23.30 -26.23
C ASN A 501 -11.60 -22.39 -27.36
N ASP A 502 -10.46 -21.71 -27.19
CA ASP A 502 -9.81 -20.94 -28.26
C ASP A 502 -9.44 -21.86 -29.43
N PRO A 503 -9.49 -21.41 -30.70
CA PRO A 503 -9.06 -22.21 -31.84
C PRO A 503 -7.64 -22.78 -31.69
N GLU A 504 -6.71 -22.04 -31.07
CA GLU A 504 -5.34 -22.53 -30.81
C GLU A 504 -5.27 -23.57 -29.67
N CYS A 505 -6.41 -23.86 -29.02
CA CYS A 505 -6.58 -24.88 -27.99
C CYS A 505 -7.55 -26.01 -28.41
N LYS A 506 -8.34 -25.82 -29.47
CA LYS A 506 -9.57 -26.59 -29.74
C LYS A 506 -9.45 -27.48 -30.98
N GLU A 507 -8.90 -28.68 -30.78
CA GLU A 507 -9.17 -29.91 -31.55
C GLU A 507 -8.90 -31.15 -30.67
N PRO A 508 -9.51 -32.32 -30.95
CA PRO A 508 -9.27 -33.55 -30.20
C PRO A 508 -7.89 -34.13 -30.54
N GLY A 509 -6.83 -33.56 -29.97
CA GLY A 509 -5.48 -34.09 -30.14
C GLY A 509 -4.34 -33.10 -29.97
N LYS A 510 -4.24 -32.48 -28.78
CA LYS A 510 -3.07 -31.75 -28.24
C LYS A 510 -2.52 -30.62 -29.13
N SER A 511 -2.80 -29.36 -28.80
CA SER A 511 -2.00 -28.22 -29.29
C SER A 511 -0.97 -27.82 -28.23
N ALA A 512 0.10 -27.16 -28.66
CA ALA A 512 1.17 -26.72 -27.77
C ALA A 512 0.65 -25.74 -26.70
N ILE A 513 -0.13 -24.72 -27.11
CA ILE A 513 -0.76 -23.75 -26.21
C ILE A 513 -1.76 -24.44 -25.27
N GLY A 514 -2.57 -25.37 -25.79
CA GLY A 514 -3.56 -26.11 -25.00
C GLY A 514 -2.92 -27.00 -23.93
N ASP A 515 -1.82 -27.69 -24.26
CA ASP A 515 -1.07 -28.51 -23.30
C ASP A 515 -0.34 -27.66 -22.26
N LEU A 516 0.19 -26.50 -22.66
CA LEU A 516 0.82 -25.56 -21.72
C LEU A 516 -0.21 -24.95 -20.76
N LEU A 517 -1.39 -24.57 -21.25
CA LEU A 517 -2.49 -24.07 -20.42
C LEU A 517 -3.01 -25.15 -19.44
N LYS A 518 -3.08 -26.41 -19.89
CA LYS A 518 -3.38 -27.55 -18.99
C LYS A 518 -2.29 -27.70 -17.93
N LEU A 519 -1.01 -27.64 -18.29
CA LEU A 519 0.10 -27.71 -17.32
C LEU A 519 -0.02 -26.62 -16.24
N VAL A 520 -0.36 -25.39 -16.64
CA VAL A 520 -0.62 -24.29 -15.69
C VAL A 520 -1.77 -24.62 -14.75
N ARG A 521 -2.91 -25.10 -15.28
CA ARG A 521 -4.11 -25.45 -14.50
C ARG A 521 -3.86 -26.60 -13.52
N ASP A 522 -3.16 -27.63 -14.00
CA ASP A 522 -3.14 -28.97 -13.41
C ASP A 522 -1.93 -29.20 -12.50
N GLU A 523 -0.83 -28.50 -12.73
CA GLU A 523 0.44 -28.75 -12.05
C GLU A 523 1.04 -27.48 -11.40
N MET A 524 0.76 -26.27 -11.91
CA MET A 524 1.37 -25.02 -11.40
C MET A 524 0.45 -24.22 -10.47
N LEU A 525 -0.78 -23.92 -10.90
CA LEU A 525 -1.80 -23.22 -10.11
C LEU A 525 -2.59 -24.19 -9.23
N VAL A 526 -1.87 -25.02 -8.47
CA VAL A 526 -2.44 -25.97 -7.52
C VAL A 526 -2.17 -25.50 -6.10
N VAL A 527 -3.21 -25.43 -5.26
CA VAL A 527 -3.06 -24.92 -3.88
C VAL A 527 -2.33 -25.91 -2.98
N ALA A 528 -2.62 -27.21 -3.13
CA ALA A 528 -2.05 -28.24 -2.27
C ALA A 528 -0.53 -28.38 -2.47
N VAL A 529 0.21 -28.42 -1.36
CA VAL A 529 1.64 -28.78 -1.33
C VAL A 529 1.83 -30.08 -0.56
N PRO A 530 2.81 -30.93 -0.89
CA PRO A 530 3.00 -32.22 -0.23
C PRO A 530 3.17 -32.06 1.29
N LYS A 531 2.35 -32.75 2.10
CA LYS A 531 2.48 -32.83 3.56
C LYS A 531 2.94 -34.23 3.99
N ARG A 532 3.72 -34.31 5.07
CA ARG A 532 4.24 -35.58 5.62
C ARG A 532 3.05 -36.48 6.02
N GLY A 533 2.98 -37.70 5.47
CA GLY A 533 1.96 -38.69 5.82
C GLY A 533 0.65 -38.66 5.01
N GLN A 534 0.54 -37.84 3.96
CA GLN A 534 -0.64 -37.78 3.07
C GLN A 534 -0.24 -37.87 1.58
N PRO A 535 0.22 -39.03 1.08
CA PRO A 535 0.72 -39.18 -0.29
C PRO A 535 -0.36 -39.18 -1.40
N ASN A 536 -1.65 -39.29 -1.04
CA ASN A 536 -2.74 -39.53 -2.01
C ASN A 536 -3.45 -38.27 -2.52
N ILE A 537 -2.97 -37.05 -2.19
CA ILE A 537 -3.59 -35.80 -2.62
C ILE A 537 -2.75 -35.20 -3.76
N ARG A 538 -3.41 -34.88 -4.89
CA ARG A 538 -2.78 -34.15 -6.00
C ARG A 538 -2.21 -32.82 -5.50
N HIS A 539 -0.92 -32.59 -5.74
CA HIS A 539 -0.18 -31.45 -5.21
C HIS A 539 0.54 -30.69 -6.33
N ARG A 540 0.78 -29.39 -6.12
CA ARG A 540 1.56 -28.53 -7.03
C ARG A 540 2.86 -29.22 -7.40
N ALA A 541 3.26 -29.19 -8.67
CA ALA A 541 4.50 -29.76 -9.17
C ALA A 541 5.76 -29.02 -8.66
N ASP A 542 6.92 -29.63 -8.85
CA ASP A 542 8.22 -28.99 -8.63
C ASP A 542 8.82 -28.59 -9.98
N ALA A 543 9.89 -27.80 -9.93
CA ALA A 543 10.52 -27.26 -11.13
C ALA A 543 10.97 -28.36 -12.10
N GLU A 544 11.42 -29.52 -11.61
CA GLU A 544 11.89 -30.61 -12.47
C GLU A 544 10.73 -31.26 -13.23
N THR A 545 9.61 -31.53 -12.56
CA THR A 545 8.39 -32.04 -13.21
C THR A 545 7.87 -31.06 -14.26
N VAL A 546 7.79 -29.77 -13.94
CA VAL A 546 7.31 -28.75 -14.89
C VAL A 546 8.27 -28.64 -16.09
N VAL A 547 9.59 -28.65 -15.87
CA VAL A 547 10.59 -28.63 -16.95
C VAL A 547 10.44 -29.86 -17.86
N LYS A 548 10.21 -31.06 -17.30
CA LYS A 548 10.03 -32.28 -18.09
C LYS A 548 8.81 -32.17 -19.01
N GLU A 549 7.69 -31.69 -18.49
CA GLU A 549 6.48 -31.53 -19.31
C GLU A 549 6.58 -30.38 -20.32
N MET A 550 7.13 -29.23 -19.94
CA MET A 550 7.38 -28.15 -20.91
C MET A 550 8.35 -28.59 -22.01
N ALA A 551 9.38 -29.38 -21.68
CA ALA A 551 10.30 -29.93 -22.67
C ALA A 551 9.63 -30.97 -23.57
N ARG A 552 8.64 -31.72 -23.07
CA ARG A 552 7.81 -32.60 -23.91
C ARG A 552 6.99 -31.76 -24.89
N ILE A 553 6.25 -30.77 -24.40
CA ILE A 553 5.42 -29.87 -25.23
C ILE A 553 6.27 -29.19 -26.31
N TRP A 554 7.46 -28.69 -25.94
CA TRP A 554 8.38 -28.05 -26.88
C TRP A 554 8.90 -29.02 -27.96
N ARG A 555 9.24 -30.26 -27.61
CA ARG A 555 9.64 -31.28 -28.60
C ARG A 555 8.50 -31.67 -29.53
N ASP A 556 7.32 -31.89 -28.98
CA ASP A 556 6.14 -32.24 -29.78
C ASP A 556 5.81 -31.08 -30.75
N ALA A 557 6.00 -29.82 -30.35
CA ALA A 557 5.85 -28.65 -31.20
C ALA A 557 6.93 -28.48 -32.26
N LEU A 558 8.14 -28.98 -32.03
CA LEU A 558 9.20 -29.02 -33.04
C LEU A 558 8.94 -30.08 -34.11
N GLU A 559 8.34 -31.20 -33.72
CA GLU A 559 8.11 -32.35 -34.59
C GLU A 559 6.81 -32.23 -35.40
N ASP A 560 5.82 -31.48 -34.91
CA ASP A 560 4.51 -31.29 -35.55
C ASP A 560 4.13 -29.80 -35.64
N GLU A 561 4.25 -29.24 -36.85
CA GLU A 561 3.87 -27.85 -37.14
C GLU A 561 2.40 -27.54 -36.83
N LYS A 562 1.50 -28.53 -36.96
CA LYS A 562 0.07 -28.37 -36.65
C LYS A 562 -0.21 -28.44 -35.15
N TYR A 563 0.65 -29.13 -34.39
CA TYR A 563 0.64 -29.09 -32.92
C TYR A 563 1.10 -27.73 -32.41
N LEU A 564 2.15 -27.16 -33.02
CA LEU A 564 2.71 -25.86 -32.66
C LEU A 564 1.72 -24.71 -32.90
N PHE A 565 1.12 -24.66 -34.08
CA PHE A 565 0.24 -23.58 -34.49
C PHE A 565 -0.84 -24.07 -35.45
N THR A 566 -2.11 -23.81 -35.14
CA THR A 566 -3.20 -24.36 -35.96
C THR A 566 -3.35 -23.67 -37.31
N GLY A 567 -2.78 -22.47 -37.47
CA GLY A 567 -2.88 -21.66 -38.68
C GLY A 567 -4.27 -21.07 -38.92
N ALA A 568 -5.18 -21.18 -37.94
CA ALA A 568 -6.53 -20.64 -38.03
C ALA A 568 -6.49 -19.10 -38.05
N SER A 569 -7.26 -18.48 -38.96
CA SER A 569 -7.43 -17.03 -38.95
C SER A 569 -7.98 -16.57 -37.61
N ARG A 570 -7.25 -15.70 -36.93
CA ARG A 570 -7.69 -15.11 -35.66
C ARG A 570 -8.66 -13.94 -35.83
N ILE A 571 -8.98 -13.56 -37.08
CA ILE A 571 -9.94 -12.50 -37.39
C ILE A 571 -11.34 -12.95 -36.96
N GLY A 572 -11.91 -12.28 -35.95
CA GLY A 572 -13.24 -12.58 -35.41
C GLY A 572 -13.27 -13.61 -34.28
N VAL A 573 -12.10 -14.04 -33.75
CA VAL A 573 -12.04 -14.87 -32.54
C VAL A 573 -12.58 -14.08 -31.35
N ALA A 574 -13.56 -14.65 -30.66
CA ALA A 574 -14.21 -14.00 -29.55
C ALA A 574 -13.27 -13.95 -28.33
N VAL A 575 -12.94 -12.73 -27.89
CA VAL A 575 -12.25 -12.51 -26.61
C VAL A 575 -13.10 -13.08 -25.47
N PRO A 576 -12.50 -13.79 -24.49
CA PRO A 576 -13.21 -14.33 -23.33
C PRO A 576 -14.08 -13.26 -22.66
N SER A 577 -15.25 -13.65 -22.17
CA SER A 577 -16.30 -12.74 -21.71
C SER A 577 -15.80 -11.74 -20.65
N VAL A 578 -14.93 -12.20 -19.75
CA VAL A 578 -14.35 -11.41 -18.66
C VAL A 578 -13.22 -10.47 -19.12
N LEU A 579 -12.72 -10.65 -20.33
CA LEU A 579 -11.65 -9.84 -20.93
C LEU A 579 -12.16 -8.82 -21.96
N ARG A 580 -13.49 -8.72 -22.16
CA ARG A 580 -14.10 -7.72 -23.06
C ARG A 580 -14.20 -6.36 -22.36
N SER A 581 -13.74 -5.31 -23.02
CA SER A 581 -14.04 -3.94 -22.62
C SER A 581 -15.52 -3.65 -22.86
N ASP A 582 -16.22 -3.06 -21.88
CA ASP A 582 -17.58 -2.56 -22.10
C ASP A 582 -17.58 -1.47 -23.20
N SER A 583 -18.04 -1.83 -24.41
CA SER A 583 -18.82 -1.06 -25.41
C SER A 583 -18.46 -1.47 -26.85
N PRO A 584 -19.45 -1.82 -27.71
CA PRO A 584 -20.13 -0.79 -28.50
C PRO A 584 -21.61 -1.09 -28.84
N SER A 585 -22.55 -0.19 -28.47
CA SER A 585 -23.80 0.04 -29.23
C SER A 585 -24.58 1.25 -28.69
N ASP A 586 -24.38 2.46 -29.26
CA ASP A 586 -25.49 3.42 -29.50
C ASP A 586 -25.13 4.63 -30.41
N GLU A 587 -24.17 4.52 -31.33
CA GLU A 587 -23.81 5.63 -32.24
C GLU A 587 -24.62 5.69 -33.56
N SER A 588 -25.60 4.82 -33.79
CA SER A 588 -26.31 4.79 -35.08
C SER A 588 -27.62 5.60 -35.15
N LYS A 589 -27.93 6.48 -34.18
CA LYS A 589 -29.21 7.23 -34.16
C LYS A 589 -29.15 8.75 -33.99
N ARG A 590 -27.98 9.39 -34.07
CA ARG A 590 -27.90 10.88 -34.02
C ARG A 590 -27.02 11.52 -35.10
N ARG A 591 -27.01 10.97 -36.31
CA ARG A 591 -26.63 11.71 -37.52
C ARG A 591 -27.90 12.03 -38.32
N ASP A 592 -28.58 13.09 -37.91
CA ASP A 592 -29.43 13.93 -38.76
C ASP A 592 -29.78 15.21 -37.99
N SER A 593 -28.77 16.04 -37.75
CA SER A 593 -28.95 17.50 -37.68
C SER A 593 -27.63 18.14 -38.05
N ALA A 594 -27.63 18.64 -39.28
CA ALA A 594 -26.53 19.23 -39.99
C ALA A 594 -25.81 20.38 -39.22
N VAL A 595 -24.47 20.37 -39.32
CA VAL A 595 -23.65 21.48 -39.87
C VAL A 595 -23.86 22.84 -39.18
N SER A 596 -22.91 23.34 -38.40
CA SER A 596 -21.72 24.03 -38.95
C SER A 596 -20.80 24.51 -37.82
N GLY A 597 -19.49 24.42 -38.03
CA GLY A 597 -18.49 25.16 -37.24
C GLY A 597 -17.23 24.35 -36.89
N LEU A 598 -16.42 24.03 -37.90
CA LEU A 598 -15.04 23.56 -37.68
C LEU A 598 -14.20 24.63 -36.98
N SER A 599 -13.41 24.22 -35.98
CA SER A 599 -11.96 24.46 -36.06
C SER A 599 -11.19 23.44 -35.21
N THR A 600 -10.20 22.87 -35.86
CA THR A 600 -9.17 21.91 -35.46
C THR A 600 -8.53 22.14 -34.08
N ALA A 601 -8.46 21.10 -33.26
CA ALA A 601 -7.45 20.93 -32.22
C ALA A 601 -7.00 19.47 -32.17
N SER A 602 -5.68 19.30 -32.19
CA SER A 602 -4.86 18.11 -32.34
C SER A 602 -5.03 17.04 -31.27
N GLU A 603 -4.98 15.79 -31.72
CA GLU A 603 -4.77 14.58 -30.93
C GLU A 603 -3.49 14.68 -30.09
N SER A 604 -3.63 14.71 -28.77
CA SER A 604 -2.63 14.22 -27.80
C SER A 604 -3.26 14.13 -26.41
N ASP A 605 -2.80 13.14 -25.64
CA ASP A 605 -3.04 12.90 -24.21
C ASP A 605 -4.37 12.24 -23.79
N GLN A 606 -4.40 10.91 -23.87
CA GLN A 606 -5.06 10.09 -22.84
C GLN A 606 -4.04 9.12 -22.20
N LYS A 607 -3.14 9.67 -21.38
CA LYS A 607 -2.36 8.89 -20.40
C LYS A 607 -3.21 8.65 -19.15
N LEU A 608 -3.38 7.36 -18.82
CA LEU A 608 -3.74 6.76 -17.52
C LEU A 608 -4.16 7.74 -16.41
N ASN A 609 -5.46 7.97 -16.30
CA ASN A 609 -6.05 8.70 -15.19
C ASN A 609 -6.23 7.75 -13.99
N TYR A 610 -5.33 7.81 -13.01
CA TYR A 610 -5.46 7.10 -11.71
C TYR A 610 -6.53 7.78 -10.81
N SER A 611 -7.70 8.10 -11.36
CA SER A 611 -8.85 8.61 -10.61
C SER A 611 -9.69 7.47 -10.05
N HIS A 612 -9.08 6.48 -9.39
CA HIS A 612 -9.85 5.48 -8.65
C HIS A 612 -10.31 6.11 -7.32
N LYS A 613 -11.58 6.54 -7.27
CA LYS A 613 -12.29 6.82 -6.02
C LYS A 613 -12.22 5.56 -5.15
N PHE A 614 -12.04 5.74 -3.84
CA PHE A 614 -12.20 4.66 -2.87
C PHE A 614 -13.55 3.97 -3.11
N ASP A 615 -13.57 2.63 -3.15
CA ASP A 615 -14.82 1.88 -3.19
C ASP A 615 -15.60 2.16 -1.90
N ASP A 616 -16.68 2.95 -2.05
CA ASP A 616 -17.58 3.37 -0.98
C ASP A 616 -18.88 2.54 -0.99
N THR A 617 -18.85 1.34 -1.59
CA THR A 617 -20.01 0.45 -1.64
C THR A 617 -20.25 -0.24 -0.30
N TRP A 618 -21.53 -0.48 0.01
CA TRP A 618 -21.95 -1.19 1.22
C TRP A 618 -22.16 -2.67 0.91
N GLU A 619 -21.42 -3.52 1.61
CA GLU A 619 -21.57 -4.97 1.55
C GLU A 619 -22.50 -5.47 2.65
N PHE A 620 -23.34 -6.46 2.32
CA PHE A 620 -24.25 -7.11 3.27
C PHE A 620 -23.85 -8.58 3.45
N VAL A 621 -23.43 -8.94 4.66
CA VAL A 621 -22.84 -10.23 5.00
C VAL A 621 -23.87 -11.09 5.75
N ASN A 622 -23.96 -12.37 5.39
CA ASN A 622 -24.79 -13.34 6.11
C ASN A 622 -24.13 -13.68 7.47
N ASP A 623 -24.77 -13.28 8.57
CA ASP A 623 -24.33 -13.54 9.95
C ASP A 623 -25.33 -14.44 10.70
N SER A 624 -25.87 -15.47 10.02
CA SER A 624 -26.86 -16.40 10.60
C SER A 624 -26.35 -17.14 11.85
N ARG A 625 -25.02 -17.28 12.01
CA ARG A 625 -24.43 -17.85 13.23
C ARG A 625 -24.71 -16.96 14.45
N PHE A 626 -24.50 -15.66 14.34
CA PHE A 626 -24.84 -14.71 15.40
C PHE A 626 -26.33 -14.76 15.73
N ALA A 627 -27.19 -14.82 14.70
CA ALA A 627 -28.64 -14.92 14.86
C ALA A 627 -29.04 -16.17 15.67
N LEU A 628 -28.50 -17.35 15.34
CA LEU A 628 -28.79 -18.58 16.06
C LEU A 628 -28.30 -18.53 17.53
N ASP A 629 -27.12 -17.97 17.77
CA ASP A 629 -26.58 -17.81 19.12
C ASP A 629 -27.45 -16.85 19.97
N LEU A 630 -27.96 -15.76 19.37
CA LEU A 630 -28.91 -14.86 20.01
C LEU A 630 -30.19 -15.60 20.43
N MET A 631 -30.81 -16.34 19.51
CA MET A 631 -32.05 -17.07 19.78
C MET A 631 -31.85 -18.11 20.89
N ARG A 632 -30.74 -18.87 20.85
CA ARG A 632 -30.41 -19.90 21.85
C ARG A 632 -30.17 -19.32 23.24
N ARG A 633 -29.39 -18.24 23.36
CA ARG A 633 -29.00 -17.68 24.67
C ARG A 633 -30.08 -16.84 25.33
N HIS A 634 -30.80 -16.07 24.53
CA HIS A 634 -31.74 -15.08 25.04
C HIS A 634 -33.21 -15.47 24.85
N GLN A 635 -33.48 -16.67 24.30
CA GLN A 635 -34.83 -17.19 24.05
C GLN A 635 -35.69 -16.19 23.26
N VAL A 636 -35.09 -15.59 22.23
CA VAL A 636 -35.72 -14.59 21.39
C VAL A 636 -36.28 -15.26 20.14
N ASP A 637 -37.60 -15.22 19.95
CA ASP A 637 -38.23 -15.68 18.71
C ASP A 637 -38.09 -14.63 17.60
N SER A 638 -37.66 -15.05 16.40
CA SER A 638 -37.57 -14.15 15.22
C SER A 638 -38.92 -13.59 14.78
N LEU A 639 -40.01 -14.29 15.09
CA LEU A 639 -41.37 -13.83 14.83
C LEU A 639 -42.31 -14.42 15.89
N PRO A 640 -42.93 -13.59 16.73
CA PRO A 640 -43.91 -14.06 17.72
C PRO A 640 -45.08 -14.80 17.04
N ALA A 641 -45.59 -15.86 17.66
CA ALA A 641 -46.68 -16.67 17.12
C ALA A 641 -47.93 -15.85 16.74
N ALA A 642 -48.21 -14.75 17.46
CA ALA A 642 -49.33 -13.84 17.21
C ALA A 642 -49.19 -12.97 15.94
N ALA A 643 -48.00 -12.93 15.31
CA ALA A 643 -47.72 -12.13 14.11
C ALA A 643 -47.79 -12.93 12.80
N ARG A 644 -48.12 -14.24 12.85
CA ARG A 644 -48.29 -15.10 11.67
C ARG A 644 -49.64 -14.80 11.01
N VAL A 645 -49.66 -13.87 10.06
CA VAL A 645 -50.85 -13.51 9.27
C VAL A 645 -50.64 -14.01 7.84
N LEU A 646 -51.62 -14.72 7.28
CA LEU A 646 -51.62 -15.11 5.87
C LEU A 646 -51.62 -13.84 5.00
N SER A 647 -50.52 -13.61 4.28
CA SER A 647 -50.40 -12.43 3.43
C SER A 647 -51.18 -12.58 2.13
N HIS A 648 -52.08 -11.62 1.86
CA HIS A 648 -52.87 -11.61 0.63
C HIS A 648 -52.00 -11.16 -0.55
N LYS A 649 -51.81 -12.06 -1.52
CA LYS A 649 -51.02 -11.84 -2.73
C LYS A 649 -51.88 -12.03 -3.98
N CYS A 650 -51.68 -11.22 -5.03
CA CYS A 650 -52.31 -11.45 -6.35
C CYS A 650 -51.70 -12.67 -7.05
N GLU A 651 -52.37 -13.18 -8.09
CA GLU A 651 -51.93 -14.38 -8.81
C GLU A 651 -50.48 -14.30 -9.31
N ARG A 652 -50.09 -13.18 -9.94
CA ARG A 652 -48.71 -12.90 -10.35
C ARG A 652 -47.73 -13.03 -9.19
N CYS A 653 -48.06 -12.44 -8.04
CA CYS A 653 -47.15 -12.41 -6.89
C CYS A 653 -47.03 -13.78 -6.20
N ARG A 654 -48.03 -14.66 -6.33
CA ARG A 654 -47.98 -16.04 -5.80
C ARG A 654 -47.03 -16.95 -6.57
N GLN A 655 -46.72 -16.62 -7.82
CA GLN A 655 -45.88 -17.44 -8.70
C GLN A 655 -44.37 -17.24 -8.48
N TRP A 656 -43.96 -16.23 -7.71
CA TRP A 656 -42.55 -15.92 -7.52
C TRP A 656 -41.84 -16.87 -6.55
N ASP A 657 -40.69 -17.38 -6.98
CA ASP A 657 -39.79 -18.20 -6.16
C ASP A 657 -38.47 -17.47 -5.89
N PHE A 658 -38.34 -16.91 -4.68
CA PHE A 658 -37.17 -16.14 -4.26
C PHE A 658 -35.96 -16.97 -3.83
N ARG A 659 -35.99 -18.30 -3.98
CA ARG A 659 -34.83 -19.18 -3.72
C ARG A 659 -33.77 -19.10 -4.81
N THR A 660 -34.15 -18.65 -6.01
CA THR A 660 -33.21 -18.43 -7.11
C THR A 660 -32.25 -17.27 -6.79
N SER A 661 -30.94 -17.52 -6.89
CA SER A 661 -29.88 -16.56 -6.51
C SER A 661 -29.83 -15.32 -7.40
N THR A 662 -30.42 -15.39 -8.59
CA THR A 662 -30.54 -14.28 -9.54
C THR A 662 -31.97 -14.18 -10.05
N PHE A 663 -32.62 -13.05 -9.77
CA PHE A 663 -34.01 -12.82 -10.11
C PHE A 663 -34.22 -11.35 -10.50
N ALA A 664 -34.97 -11.09 -11.58
CA ALA A 664 -35.34 -9.75 -12.01
C ALA A 664 -36.86 -9.58 -11.92
N LEU A 665 -37.31 -8.61 -11.14
CA LEU A 665 -38.70 -8.20 -11.07
C LEU A 665 -38.90 -6.99 -11.97
N ARG A 666 -39.85 -7.07 -12.89
CA ARG A 666 -40.30 -5.92 -13.70
C ARG A 666 -41.80 -5.69 -13.50
N ASP A 667 -42.16 -4.44 -13.29
CA ASP A 667 -43.54 -3.98 -13.13
C ASP A 667 -43.69 -2.53 -13.60
N THR A 668 -44.91 -1.98 -13.65
CA THR A 668 -45.14 -0.55 -13.86
C THR A 668 -45.77 0.07 -12.61
N LEU A 669 -45.55 1.38 -12.39
CA LEU A 669 -46.19 2.08 -11.26
C LEU A 669 -47.72 2.01 -11.33
N SER A 670 -48.32 2.12 -12.52
CA SER A 670 -49.76 2.01 -12.72
C SER A 670 -50.31 0.64 -12.33
N ASP A 671 -49.62 -0.42 -12.75
CA ASP A 671 -49.95 -1.79 -12.43
C ASP A 671 -49.82 -2.10 -10.92
N LEU A 672 -48.78 -1.57 -10.29
CA LEU A 672 -48.59 -1.66 -8.84
C LEU A 672 -49.70 -0.92 -8.08
N LYS A 673 -50.04 0.32 -8.48
CA LYS A 673 -51.15 1.09 -7.90
C LYS A 673 -52.47 0.31 -7.99
N MET A 674 -52.79 -0.25 -9.14
CA MET A 674 -54.01 -1.03 -9.36
C MET A 674 -54.08 -2.28 -8.47
N ARG A 675 -52.96 -2.98 -8.26
CA ARG A 675 -52.93 -4.23 -7.48
C ARG A 675 -52.66 -4.05 -5.99
N SER A 676 -52.08 -2.91 -5.57
CA SER A 676 -51.73 -2.65 -4.16
C SER A 676 -52.89 -2.80 -3.16
N PRO A 677 -54.16 -2.45 -3.45
CA PRO A 677 -55.24 -2.58 -2.47
C PRO A 677 -55.60 -4.03 -2.13
N THR A 678 -55.22 -4.99 -2.98
CA THR A 678 -55.55 -6.42 -2.83
C THR A 678 -54.32 -7.33 -2.78
N CYS A 679 -53.12 -6.77 -2.84
CA CYS A 679 -51.85 -7.50 -2.81
C CYS A 679 -50.81 -6.76 -1.97
N GLU A 680 -50.45 -7.32 -0.82
CA GLU A 680 -49.49 -6.72 0.13
C GLU A 680 -48.07 -6.63 -0.44
N PHE A 681 -47.67 -7.55 -1.33
CA PHE A 681 -46.37 -7.45 -2.00
C PHE A 681 -46.34 -6.29 -3.01
N CYS A 682 -47.45 -6.05 -3.72
CA CYS A 682 -47.57 -4.88 -4.58
C CYS A 682 -47.58 -3.58 -3.75
N ASP A 683 -48.25 -3.56 -2.59
CA ASP A 683 -48.20 -2.41 -1.66
C ASP A 683 -46.78 -2.16 -1.12
N LEU A 684 -46.04 -3.22 -0.78
CA LEU A 684 -44.65 -3.12 -0.33
C LEU A 684 -43.74 -2.53 -1.44
N LEU A 685 -43.88 -3.02 -2.68
CA LEU A 685 -43.15 -2.49 -3.84
C LEU A 685 -43.54 -1.05 -4.14
N LEU A 686 -44.82 -0.71 -4.10
CA LEU A 686 -45.32 0.65 -4.33
C LEU A 686 -44.81 1.62 -3.25
N THR A 687 -44.83 1.20 -1.98
CA THR A 687 -44.27 1.96 -0.86
C THR A 687 -42.78 2.22 -1.07
N ALA A 688 -42.05 1.22 -1.57
CA ALA A 688 -40.63 1.36 -1.88
C ALA A 688 -40.34 2.32 -3.06
N CYS A 689 -41.36 2.67 -3.85
CA CYS A 689 -41.32 3.62 -4.97
C CYS A 689 -41.91 5.01 -4.62
N ALA A 690 -42.37 5.25 -3.40
CA ALA A 690 -43.04 6.49 -3.02
C ALA A 690 -42.11 7.72 -3.09
N PRO A 691 -42.63 8.96 -3.20
CA PRO A 691 -41.80 10.17 -3.17
C PRO A 691 -40.92 10.23 -1.92
N GLY A 692 -39.61 10.44 -2.09
CA GLY A 692 -38.62 10.38 -1.00
C GLY A 692 -38.09 8.98 -0.68
N SER A 693 -38.52 7.95 -1.40
CA SER A 693 -37.91 6.61 -1.35
C SER A 693 -36.55 6.56 -2.07
N LYS A 694 -35.78 5.50 -1.84
CA LYS A 694 -34.44 5.33 -2.42
C LYS A 694 -34.44 5.05 -3.92
N LEU A 695 -35.60 4.78 -4.54
CA LEU A 695 -35.70 4.51 -5.97
C LEU A 695 -35.67 5.81 -6.78
N PRO A 696 -34.75 5.96 -7.75
CA PRO A 696 -34.62 7.17 -8.57
C PRO A 696 -35.72 7.22 -9.65
N ILE A 697 -36.96 7.49 -9.27
CA ILE A 697 -38.05 7.74 -10.21
C ILE A 697 -38.06 9.25 -10.54
N GLN A 698 -37.63 9.58 -11.77
CA GLN A 698 -37.34 10.97 -12.18
C GLN A 698 -38.58 11.86 -12.42
N SER A 699 -39.79 11.33 -12.42
CA SER A 699 -41.00 12.16 -12.36
C SER A 699 -42.24 11.36 -11.91
N PRO A 700 -43.04 11.84 -10.93
CA PRO A 700 -44.28 11.19 -10.52
C PRO A 700 -45.40 11.21 -11.57
N SER A 701 -45.20 11.91 -12.69
CA SER A 701 -46.22 12.21 -13.70
C SER A 701 -46.33 11.19 -14.83
N ASP A 702 -45.38 10.26 -14.98
CA ASP A 702 -45.40 9.26 -16.06
C ASP A 702 -45.89 7.90 -15.54
N ASP A 703 -47.15 7.58 -15.86
CA ASP A 703 -47.84 6.33 -15.54
C ASP A 703 -47.22 5.07 -16.20
N VAL A 704 -46.17 5.22 -17.00
CA VAL A 704 -45.45 4.15 -17.73
C VAL A 704 -44.10 3.80 -17.11
N THR A 705 -43.71 4.43 -15.98
CA THR A 705 -42.40 4.19 -15.37
C THR A 705 -42.25 2.72 -14.94
N ALA A 706 -41.30 2.02 -15.55
CA ALA A 706 -40.98 0.64 -15.23
C ALA A 706 -40.18 0.56 -13.92
N VAL A 707 -40.66 -0.25 -12.98
CA VAL A 707 -39.96 -0.63 -11.75
C VAL A 707 -39.20 -1.92 -12.03
N GLU A 708 -37.87 -1.82 -12.08
CA GLU A 708 -36.99 -2.98 -12.25
C GLU A 708 -36.13 -3.20 -11.00
N LEU A 709 -36.21 -4.39 -10.41
CA LEU A 709 -35.43 -4.79 -9.25
C LEU A 709 -34.65 -6.08 -9.52
N PHE A 710 -33.40 -6.12 -9.09
CA PHE A 710 -32.53 -7.28 -9.20
C PHE A 710 -32.21 -7.85 -7.82
N ARG A 711 -32.49 -9.13 -7.61
CA ARG A 711 -32.08 -9.84 -6.40
C ARG A 711 -30.61 -10.25 -6.51
N VAL A 712 -29.81 -9.84 -5.52
CA VAL A 712 -28.43 -10.30 -5.32
C VAL A 712 -28.27 -10.69 -3.85
N GLY A 713 -28.03 -11.98 -3.60
CA GLY A 713 -27.98 -12.53 -2.24
C GLY A 713 -29.27 -12.22 -1.46
N SER A 714 -29.16 -11.57 -0.30
CA SER A 714 -30.30 -11.22 0.56
C SER A 714 -30.94 -9.84 0.25
N GLY A 715 -30.50 -9.14 -0.79
CA GLY A 715 -30.97 -7.80 -1.14
C GLY A 715 -31.64 -7.76 -2.51
N PHE A 716 -32.63 -6.87 -2.65
CA PHE A 716 -33.17 -6.45 -3.94
C PHE A 716 -32.68 -5.04 -4.23
N PHE A 717 -32.03 -4.85 -5.37
CA PHE A 717 -31.40 -3.61 -5.77
C PHE A 717 -32.14 -2.99 -6.96
N ALA A 718 -32.13 -1.66 -7.03
CA ALA A 718 -32.63 -0.93 -8.19
C ALA A 718 -31.77 -1.19 -9.45
N ALA A 719 -32.18 -0.63 -10.59
CA ALA A 719 -31.46 -0.79 -11.86
C ALA A 719 -30.01 -0.28 -11.82
N ASP A 720 -29.69 0.68 -10.94
CA ASP A 720 -28.33 1.16 -10.68
C ASP A 720 -27.42 0.15 -9.98
N ARG A 721 -27.99 -0.96 -9.49
CA ARG A 721 -27.34 -2.05 -8.73
C ARG A 721 -26.63 -1.62 -7.44
N SER A 722 -26.79 -0.37 -7.00
CA SER A 722 -26.17 0.18 -5.79
C SER A 722 -27.21 0.45 -4.70
N THR A 723 -28.44 0.76 -5.09
CA THR A 723 -29.51 1.12 -4.16
C THR A 723 -30.29 -0.11 -3.72
N ARG A 724 -30.14 -0.53 -2.46
CA ARG A 724 -30.93 -1.61 -1.86
C ARG A 724 -32.35 -1.12 -1.49
N VAL A 725 -33.36 -1.75 -2.09
CA VAL A 725 -34.78 -1.37 -2.00
C VAL A 725 -35.56 -2.32 -1.08
N LEU A 726 -35.36 -3.63 -1.22
CA LEU A 726 -35.96 -4.65 -0.36
C LEU A 726 -34.89 -5.61 0.18
N SER A 727 -35.29 -6.40 1.17
CA SER A 727 -34.47 -7.41 1.82
C SER A 727 -35.25 -8.70 1.98
N ILE A 728 -34.57 -9.83 2.02
CA ILE A 728 -35.19 -11.14 2.28
C ILE A 728 -34.51 -11.81 3.46
N CYS A 729 -35.31 -12.42 4.33
CA CYS A 729 -34.84 -13.22 5.46
C CYS A 729 -35.76 -14.41 5.70
N GLN A 730 -35.27 -15.35 6.51
CA GLN A 730 -36.03 -16.49 7.01
C GLN A 730 -36.11 -16.49 8.53
N THR A 731 -37.07 -17.23 9.08
CA THR A 731 -37.23 -17.46 10.52
C THR A 731 -36.95 -18.93 10.83
N GLY A 732 -36.25 -19.23 11.92
CA GLY A 732 -35.93 -20.62 12.29
C GLY A 732 -34.87 -20.75 13.38
N THR A 733 -34.98 -21.82 14.18
CA THR A 733 -34.11 -22.13 15.33
C THR A 733 -33.11 -23.26 15.08
N ASP A 734 -33.27 -24.00 13.98
CA ASP A 734 -32.45 -25.16 13.65
C ASP A 734 -31.34 -24.79 12.65
N GLU A 735 -30.14 -25.36 12.82
CA GLU A 735 -29.07 -25.19 11.83
C GLU A 735 -29.56 -25.67 10.46
N PRO A 736 -29.44 -24.86 9.39
CA PRO A 736 -29.70 -25.36 8.05
C PRO A 736 -28.74 -26.52 7.79
N ALA A 737 -29.28 -27.73 7.61
CA ALA A 737 -28.51 -28.93 7.31
C ALA A 737 -27.52 -28.63 6.17
N ALA A 738 -26.24 -28.92 6.41
CA ALA A 738 -25.15 -28.53 5.53
C ALA A 738 -25.34 -29.01 4.08
N THR A 739 -25.02 -28.09 3.16
CA THR A 739 -24.47 -28.29 1.81
C THR A 739 -25.35 -28.62 0.59
N THR A 740 -26.68 -28.68 0.66
CA THR A 740 -27.51 -28.83 -0.58
C THR A 740 -28.83 -28.03 -0.62
N SER A 741 -29.15 -27.20 0.38
CA SER A 741 -30.42 -26.47 0.37
C SER A 741 -30.37 -25.20 -0.50
N PRO A 742 -31.33 -24.97 -1.42
CA PRO A 742 -31.46 -23.74 -2.21
C PRO A 742 -31.71 -22.47 -1.36
N LEU A 743 -31.84 -22.60 -0.05
CA LEU A 743 -32.03 -21.51 0.92
C LEU A 743 -30.72 -20.96 1.52
N GLY A 744 -29.55 -21.55 1.21
CA GLY A 744 -28.26 -21.21 1.85
C GLY A 744 -27.85 -19.73 1.77
N ASP A 745 -28.34 -19.00 0.76
CA ASP A 745 -28.02 -17.58 0.55
C ASP A 745 -28.96 -16.61 1.31
N ILE A 746 -30.01 -17.11 1.99
CA ILE A 746 -30.99 -16.27 2.72
C ILE A 746 -30.67 -16.30 4.23
N PRO A 747 -30.37 -15.15 4.86
CA PRO A 747 -30.01 -15.10 6.27
C PRO A 747 -31.22 -15.25 7.19
N ILE A 748 -30.97 -15.76 8.40
CA ILE A 748 -31.91 -15.66 9.52
C ILE A 748 -32.00 -14.21 9.96
N GLY A 749 -33.22 -13.68 10.10
CA GLY A 749 -33.44 -12.28 10.45
C GLY A 749 -34.73 -12.03 11.22
N PHE A 750 -34.98 -10.77 11.59
CA PHE A 750 -36.23 -10.32 12.20
C PHE A 750 -37.11 -9.63 11.15
N PRO A 751 -38.15 -10.28 10.59
CA PRO A 751 -39.15 -9.60 9.75
C PRO A 751 -39.82 -8.46 10.50
N MET A 752 -40.13 -8.70 11.77
CA MET A 752 -40.61 -7.70 12.73
C MET A 752 -39.53 -7.48 13.79
N LEU A 753 -39.08 -6.23 13.96
CA LEU A 753 -38.05 -5.88 14.94
C LEU A 753 -38.55 -6.11 16.39
N PRO A 754 -37.66 -6.46 17.33
CA PRO A 754 -38.01 -6.52 18.74
C PRO A 754 -38.59 -5.18 19.25
N LYS A 755 -39.65 -5.26 20.06
CA LYS A 755 -40.24 -4.05 20.66
C LYS A 755 -39.20 -3.36 21.54
N MET A 756 -39.10 -2.03 21.43
CA MET A 756 -38.24 -1.23 22.31
C MET A 756 -38.51 -1.53 23.78
N GLU A 757 -37.42 -1.58 24.55
CA GLU A 757 -37.42 -1.90 25.98
C GLU A 757 -37.91 -3.31 26.36
N SER A 758 -38.13 -4.19 25.37
CA SER A 758 -38.47 -5.59 25.65
C SER A 758 -37.24 -6.40 26.09
N PRO A 759 -37.44 -7.53 26.79
CA PRO A 759 -36.35 -8.46 27.11
C PRO A 759 -35.58 -8.93 25.87
N ALA A 760 -36.27 -9.13 24.74
CA ALA A 760 -35.67 -9.51 23.46
C ALA A 760 -34.74 -8.42 22.92
N TYR A 761 -35.17 -7.15 22.99
CA TYR A 761 -34.37 -6.01 22.55
C TYR A 761 -33.08 -5.86 23.37
N TYR A 762 -33.18 -5.89 24.70
CA TYR A 762 -31.98 -5.82 25.56
C TYR A 762 -31.11 -7.09 25.45
N GLY A 763 -31.72 -8.25 25.17
CA GLY A 763 -31.00 -9.48 24.82
C GLY A 763 -30.11 -9.31 23.59
N LEU A 764 -30.63 -8.67 22.54
CA LEU A 764 -29.85 -8.33 21.34
C LEU A 764 -28.66 -7.41 21.67
N LEU A 765 -28.86 -6.35 22.45
CA LEU A 765 -27.76 -5.44 22.82
C LEU A 765 -26.65 -6.16 23.61
N ARG A 766 -27.05 -7.00 24.58
CA ARG A 766 -26.09 -7.80 25.36
C ARG A 766 -25.34 -8.80 24.49
N GLN A 767 -26.03 -9.45 23.54
CA GLN A 767 -25.42 -10.41 22.64
C GLN A 767 -24.40 -9.75 21.70
N TRP A 768 -24.66 -8.53 21.20
CA TRP A 768 -23.67 -7.77 20.41
C TRP A 768 -22.39 -7.52 21.20
N ILE A 769 -22.52 -7.05 22.45
CA ILE A 769 -21.37 -6.81 23.32
C ILE A 769 -20.61 -8.11 23.61
N HIS A 770 -21.35 -9.16 23.99
CA HIS A 770 -20.76 -10.44 24.35
C HIS A 770 -19.98 -11.09 23.20
N ASP A 771 -20.54 -11.07 21.99
CA ASP A 771 -19.83 -11.54 20.79
C ASP A 771 -18.56 -10.72 20.54
N CYS A 772 -18.66 -9.39 20.62
CA CYS A 772 -17.52 -8.49 20.45
C CYS A 772 -16.43 -8.65 21.51
N ASP A 773 -16.78 -9.04 22.73
CA ASP A 773 -15.84 -9.40 23.81
C ASP A 773 -15.06 -10.70 23.54
N SER A 774 -15.27 -11.37 22.41
CA SER A 774 -14.43 -12.48 21.95
C SER A 774 -13.52 -12.12 20.78
N HIS A 775 -13.64 -10.90 20.22
CA HIS A 775 -12.90 -10.49 19.03
C HIS A 775 -11.46 -10.08 19.37
N PRO A 776 -10.41 -10.73 18.82
CA PRO A 776 -9.01 -10.44 19.14
C PRO A 776 -8.61 -8.96 18.96
N GLY A 777 -9.21 -8.25 18.01
CA GLY A 777 -8.92 -6.85 17.71
C GLY A 777 -9.80 -5.81 18.39
N CYS A 778 -10.90 -6.21 19.06
CA CYS A 778 -11.79 -5.27 19.75
C CYS A 778 -11.43 -5.09 21.24
N HIS A 779 -10.52 -5.91 21.76
CA HIS A 779 -9.90 -5.72 23.07
C HIS A 779 -8.86 -4.59 22.98
N GLY A 780 -8.88 -3.67 23.96
CA GLY A 780 -7.90 -2.58 23.98
C GLY A 780 -6.50 -3.15 24.21
N GLU A 781 -5.62 -3.07 23.20
CA GLU A 781 -4.20 -3.39 23.38
C GLU A 781 -3.57 -2.37 24.35
N ASN A 782 -2.81 -2.90 25.29
CA ASN A 782 -2.39 -2.28 26.55
C ASN A 782 -1.19 -1.32 26.35
N THR A 783 -1.21 -0.43 25.37
CA THR A 783 0.02 0.21 24.82
C THR A 783 0.37 1.58 25.39
N MET A 784 -0.53 2.27 26.10
CA MET A 784 -0.17 3.54 26.76
C MET A 784 0.18 3.30 28.24
N VAL A 785 1.48 3.29 28.52
CA VAL A 785 2.06 3.26 29.87
C VAL A 785 2.04 4.69 30.45
N GLY A 786 1.39 4.89 31.60
CA GLY A 786 1.44 6.17 32.34
C GLY A 786 0.27 7.14 32.15
N THR A 787 -0.72 6.85 31.29
CA THR A 787 -1.93 7.67 31.13
C THR A 787 -3.09 7.19 32.00
N ARG A 788 -3.85 8.14 32.57
CA ARG A 788 -5.02 7.85 33.40
C ARG A 788 -6.15 7.25 32.54
N ARG A 789 -6.50 5.99 32.78
CA ARG A 789 -7.49 5.24 31.97
C ARG A 789 -8.96 5.49 32.33
N ILE A 790 -9.21 6.23 33.40
CA ILE A 790 -10.56 6.48 33.94
C ILE A 790 -10.78 8.00 33.97
N PRO A 791 -11.91 8.51 33.42
CA PRO A 791 -12.23 9.94 33.44
C PRO A 791 -12.25 10.51 34.85
N THR A 792 -12.06 11.81 35.05
CA THR A 792 -11.93 12.42 36.38
C THR A 792 -13.16 12.23 37.27
N ARG A 793 -14.34 12.14 36.65
CA ARG A 793 -15.63 11.88 37.29
C ARG A 793 -16.43 10.89 36.44
N LEU A 794 -17.23 10.06 37.11
CA LEU A 794 -18.18 9.12 36.51
C LEU A 794 -19.50 9.16 37.29
N ILE A 795 -20.60 8.87 36.63
CA ILE A 795 -21.91 8.70 37.25
C ILE A 795 -22.05 7.23 37.62
N ASP A 796 -22.19 6.93 38.91
CA ASP A 796 -22.65 5.62 39.37
C ASP A 796 -24.15 5.53 39.14
N VAL A 797 -24.54 4.62 38.24
CA VAL A 797 -25.93 4.44 37.89
C VAL A 797 -26.67 3.48 38.82
N GLY A 798 -25.99 2.83 39.77
CA GLY A 798 -26.60 1.82 40.64
C GLY A 798 -27.16 0.62 39.87
N ASP A 799 -28.03 -0.14 40.52
CA ASP A 799 -28.72 -1.30 39.92
C ASP A 799 -30.06 -0.92 39.26
N THR A 800 -30.77 -1.90 38.72
CA THR A 800 -32.08 -1.70 38.06
C THR A 800 -33.18 -1.22 39.01
N THR A 801 -33.01 -1.33 40.34
CA THR A 801 -33.98 -0.90 41.36
C THR A 801 -33.69 0.50 41.91
N SER A 802 -32.48 1.00 41.68
CA SER A 802 -31.99 2.27 42.21
C SER A 802 -32.77 3.45 41.62
N LYS A 803 -33.33 4.30 42.50
CA LYS A 803 -34.12 5.49 42.13
C LYS A 803 -33.30 6.77 41.97
N THR A 804 -32.00 6.68 42.22
CA THR A 804 -31.06 7.79 42.23
C THR A 804 -29.80 7.39 41.45
N VAL A 805 -29.00 8.39 41.08
CA VAL A 805 -27.63 8.24 40.55
C VAL A 805 -26.67 9.13 41.32
N HIS A 806 -25.39 8.83 41.29
CA HIS A 806 -24.40 9.57 42.07
C HIS A 806 -23.18 9.97 41.25
N LEU A 807 -22.78 11.25 41.28
CA LEU A 807 -21.57 11.70 40.60
C LEU A 807 -20.35 11.41 41.49
N SER A 808 -19.51 10.48 41.05
CA SER A 808 -18.32 10.03 41.79
C SER A 808 -17.04 10.64 41.24
N SER A 809 -16.18 11.15 42.14
CA SER A 809 -14.81 11.53 41.79
C SER A 809 -13.90 10.30 41.78
N THR A 810 -13.24 10.05 40.65
CA THR A 810 -12.36 8.88 40.49
C THR A 810 -10.88 9.25 40.71
N ARG A 811 -10.58 10.49 41.12
CA ARG A 811 -9.19 11.01 41.24
C ARG A 811 -8.29 10.16 42.15
N PHE A 812 -8.88 9.48 43.12
CA PHE A 812 -8.18 8.65 44.09
C PHE A 812 -8.35 7.14 43.83
N TRP A 813 -8.99 6.75 42.72
CA TRP A 813 -9.16 5.33 42.38
C TRP A 813 -7.85 4.74 41.86
N SER A 814 -7.51 3.53 42.29
CA SER A 814 -6.33 2.83 41.78
C SER A 814 -6.48 2.54 40.29
N GLN A 815 -5.49 2.90 39.47
CA GLN A 815 -5.49 2.62 38.02
C GLN A 815 -5.43 1.11 37.68
N SER A 816 -5.22 0.25 38.68
CA SER A 816 -5.11 -1.20 38.57
C SER A 816 -6.43 -1.96 38.48
N GLN A 817 -7.59 -1.29 38.55
CA GLN A 817 -8.89 -1.94 38.45
C GLN A 817 -9.53 -1.72 37.08
N GLY A 818 -9.94 -2.82 36.43
CA GLY A 818 -10.62 -2.85 35.13
C GLY A 818 -12.05 -2.30 35.16
N THR A 819 -12.24 -1.11 35.73
CA THR A 819 -13.52 -0.42 35.82
C THR A 819 -14.08 -0.21 34.41
N LYS A 820 -15.22 -0.83 34.13
CA LYS A 820 -15.98 -0.62 32.90
C LYS A 820 -16.90 0.59 33.09
N TYR A 821 -16.91 1.49 32.11
CA TYR A 821 -17.90 2.55 32.02
C TYR A 821 -18.42 2.69 30.59
N VAL A 822 -19.66 3.15 30.46
CA VAL A 822 -20.26 3.55 29.19
C VAL A 822 -20.08 5.06 29.03
N ALA A 823 -19.85 5.55 27.81
CA ALA A 823 -19.87 6.97 27.51
C ALA A 823 -21.10 7.33 26.66
N LEU A 824 -21.71 8.48 26.89
CA LEU A 824 -22.84 8.97 26.11
C LEU A 824 -22.40 10.05 25.11
N SER A 825 -22.58 9.78 23.82
CA SER A 825 -22.53 10.76 22.74
C SER A 825 -23.95 11.28 22.45
N HIS A 826 -24.19 12.57 22.65
CA HIS A 826 -25.53 13.16 22.51
C HIS A 826 -25.49 14.64 22.11
N PRO A 827 -26.56 15.17 21.49
CA PRO A 827 -26.73 16.60 21.30
C PRO A 827 -27.17 17.27 22.60
N TRP A 828 -26.57 18.43 22.91
CA TRP A 828 -26.97 19.21 24.07
C TRP A 828 -28.33 19.90 23.91
N GLY A 829 -28.80 20.03 22.67
CA GLY A 829 -30.01 20.79 22.30
C GLY A 829 -29.74 22.28 22.13
N ASP A 830 -30.78 23.05 21.80
CA ASP A 830 -30.70 24.51 21.71
C ASP A 830 -30.76 25.15 23.10
N ALA A 831 -29.67 25.81 23.48
CA ALA A 831 -29.53 26.55 24.74
C ALA A 831 -30.60 27.65 24.92
N LYS A 832 -31.19 28.14 23.83
CA LYS A 832 -32.25 29.16 23.86
C LYS A 832 -33.62 28.59 24.20
N LEU A 833 -33.81 27.28 23.96
CA LEU A 833 -35.08 26.60 24.17
C LEU A 833 -35.15 25.87 25.51
N HIS A 834 -34.01 25.42 26.04
CA HIS A 834 -33.94 24.66 27.30
C HIS A 834 -32.68 24.97 28.12
N ASP A 835 -32.81 25.01 29.44
CA ASP A 835 -31.66 25.04 30.35
C ASP A 835 -30.88 23.72 30.28
N HIS A 836 -29.57 23.81 30.02
CA HIS A 836 -28.70 22.64 29.97
C HIS A 836 -28.47 22.06 31.37
N PHE A 837 -28.94 20.83 31.59
CA PHE A 837 -28.70 20.09 32.83
C PHE A 837 -27.21 19.70 32.95
N SER A 838 -26.42 20.57 33.59
CA SER A 838 -24.95 20.50 33.57
C SER A 838 -24.33 20.75 34.94
N THR A 839 -23.11 20.25 35.12
CA THR A 839 -22.33 20.45 36.35
C THR A 839 -21.55 21.76 36.21
N THR A 840 -21.66 22.64 37.20
CA THR A 840 -20.97 23.94 37.26
C THR A 840 -20.28 24.07 38.61
N SER A 841 -19.37 25.03 38.76
CA SER A 841 -18.71 25.32 40.03
C SER A 841 -19.69 25.60 41.18
N LYS A 842 -20.92 26.03 40.86
CA LYS A 842 -21.97 26.32 41.85
C LYS A 842 -22.70 25.08 42.36
N ASN A 843 -22.72 23.98 41.60
CA ASN A 843 -23.52 22.79 41.93
C ASN A 843 -22.71 21.50 42.10
N ILE A 844 -21.40 21.53 41.82
CA ILE A 844 -20.50 20.36 41.90
C ILE A 844 -20.48 19.73 43.29
N ASP A 845 -20.31 20.53 44.35
CA ASP A 845 -20.21 20.01 45.73
C ASP A 845 -21.49 19.26 46.12
N ARG A 846 -22.65 19.83 45.77
CA ARG A 846 -23.95 19.18 46.00
C ARG A 846 -24.05 17.85 45.24
N ARG A 847 -23.57 17.78 44.00
CA ARG A 847 -23.65 16.55 43.17
C ARG A 847 -22.66 15.46 43.59
N LEU A 848 -21.52 15.85 44.18
CA LEU A 848 -20.51 14.92 44.71
C LEU A 848 -20.89 14.38 46.09
N VAL A 849 -21.68 15.12 46.88
CA VAL A 849 -22.09 14.70 48.22
C VAL A 849 -23.46 14.02 48.21
N ASN A 850 -24.42 14.54 47.42
CA ASN A 850 -25.79 14.04 47.38
C ASN A 850 -26.02 13.13 46.19
N GLU A 851 -27.00 12.24 46.34
CA GLU A 851 -27.59 11.51 45.23
C GLU A 851 -28.49 12.42 44.39
N ILE A 852 -28.50 12.21 43.07
CA ILE A 852 -29.37 12.89 42.11
C ILE A 852 -30.57 11.98 41.84
N PRO A 853 -31.81 12.39 42.15
CA PRO A 853 -33.00 11.60 41.82
C PRO A 853 -33.10 11.37 40.31
N LEU A 854 -33.42 10.13 39.90
CA LEU A 854 -33.62 9.81 38.49
C LEU A 854 -34.71 10.68 37.85
N ASP A 855 -35.71 11.06 38.62
CA ASP A 855 -36.82 11.87 38.12
C ASP A 855 -36.41 13.29 37.71
N GLU A 856 -35.32 13.81 38.29
CA GLU A 856 -34.74 15.12 37.95
C GLU A 856 -33.87 15.09 36.69
N LEU A 857 -33.44 13.91 36.24
CA LEU A 857 -32.61 13.81 35.03
C LEU A 857 -33.44 14.11 33.77
N PRO A 858 -32.87 14.76 32.75
CA PRO A 858 -33.47 14.84 31.42
C PRO A 858 -33.71 13.45 30.79
N ALA A 859 -34.70 13.34 29.90
CA ALA A 859 -35.12 12.06 29.31
C ALA A 859 -33.98 11.29 28.62
N THR A 860 -33.12 11.97 27.86
CA THR A 860 -31.94 11.36 27.20
C THR A 860 -30.96 10.78 28.23
N PHE A 861 -30.84 11.40 29.41
CA PHE A 861 -29.96 10.89 30.47
C PHE A 861 -30.61 9.72 31.22
N LYS A 862 -31.94 9.75 31.43
CA LYS A 862 -32.69 8.60 31.98
C LYS A 862 -32.54 7.37 31.08
N ASP A 863 -32.70 7.56 29.77
CA ASP A 863 -32.53 6.49 28.78
C ASP A 863 -31.10 5.93 28.79
N ALA A 864 -30.09 6.81 28.85
CA ALA A 864 -28.69 6.39 28.94
C ALA A 864 -28.39 5.60 30.22
N VAL A 865 -28.93 6.03 31.37
CA VAL A 865 -28.85 5.28 32.64
C VAL A 865 -29.49 3.91 32.51
N LYS A 866 -30.70 3.84 31.95
CA LYS A 866 -31.45 2.59 31.76
C LYS A 866 -30.69 1.60 30.88
N VAL A 867 -30.21 2.03 29.72
CA VAL A 867 -29.40 1.18 28.83
C VAL A 867 -28.12 0.74 29.52
N THR A 868 -27.43 1.64 30.22
CA THR A 868 -26.18 1.31 30.94
C THR A 868 -26.39 0.18 31.97
N ARG A 869 -27.49 0.25 32.73
CA ARG A 869 -27.91 -0.82 33.66
C ARG A 869 -28.22 -2.14 32.93
N GLU A 870 -28.96 -2.09 31.82
CA GLU A 870 -29.30 -3.28 31.02
C GLU A 870 -28.10 -3.97 30.35
N LEU A 871 -27.03 -3.22 30.09
CA LEU A 871 -25.74 -3.75 29.62
C LEU A 871 -24.90 -4.35 30.77
N GLY A 872 -25.33 -4.22 32.03
CA GLY A 872 -24.61 -4.72 33.20
C GLY A 872 -23.38 -3.89 33.55
N VAL A 873 -23.37 -2.59 33.24
CA VAL A 873 -22.27 -1.67 33.54
C VAL A 873 -22.72 -0.66 34.60
N GLN A 874 -21.89 -0.43 35.63
CA GLN A 874 -22.25 0.43 36.76
C GLN A 874 -21.97 1.92 36.52
N TYR A 875 -21.02 2.26 35.64
CA TYR A 875 -20.58 3.63 35.47
C TYR A 875 -20.95 4.20 34.10
N LEU A 876 -21.40 5.44 34.10
CA LEU A 876 -21.76 6.21 32.92
C LEU A 876 -20.99 7.54 32.91
N TRP A 877 -20.47 7.91 31.75
CA TRP A 877 -19.85 9.21 31.52
C TRP A 877 -20.73 10.05 30.58
N ILE A 878 -21.07 11.26 31.02
CA ILE A 878 -21.80 12.26 30.26
C ILE A 878 -21.03 13.57 30.40
N ASP A 879 -20.57 14.15 29.28
CA ASP A 879 -19.74 15.36 29.24
C ASP A 879 -20.31 16.52 30.08
N SER A 880 -21.58 16.85 29.91
CA SER A 880 -22.27 17.92 30.64
C SER A 880 -22.32 17.71 32.15
N LEU A 881 -22.20 16.48 32.64
CA LEU A 881 -22.24 16.14 34.06
C LEU A 881 -20.86 15.83 34.66
N CYS A 882 -19.98 15.22 33.88
CA CYS A 882 -18.66 14.76 34.31
C CYS A 882 -17.56 15.81 34.08
N ILE A 883 -17.85 16.89 33.35
CA ILE A 883 -16.99 18.06 33.17
C ILE A 883 -17.67 19.27 33.84
N ILE A 884 -16.89 20.07 34.57
CA ILE A 884 -17.38 21.30 35.18
C ILE A 884 -17.44 22.37 34.07
N GLN A 885 -18.65 22.82 33.77
CA GLN A 885 -18.96 23.80 32.74
C GLN A 885 -18.86 25.23 33.27
N GLY A 886 -18.63 26.18 32.37
CA GLY A 886 -18.44 27.61 32.67
C GLY A 886 -17.01 28.07 32.42
N ASP A 887 -16.79 29.39 32.46
CA ASP A 887 -15.46 29.99 32.24
C ASP A 887 -14.47 29.66 33.37
N ASP A 888 -14.99 29.40 34.57
CA ASP A 888 -14.27 28.94 35.77
C ASP A 888 -14.26 27.41 35.91
N GLY A 889 -14.78 26.69 34.93
CA GLY A 889 -14.84 25.23 34.88
C GLY A 889 -13.54 24.57 34.41
N ASP A 890 -13.55 23.25 34.32
CA ASP A 890 -12.37 22.44 33.94
C ASP A 890 -12.43 21.88 32.50
N PHE A 891 -13.33 22.40 31.66
CA PHE A 891 -13.46 21.99 30.25
C PHE A 891 -12.15 22.04 29.48
N LYS A 892 -11.32 23.08 29.66
CA LYS A 892 -10.03 23.21 28.96
C LYS A 892 -9.06 22.07 29.28
N ASP A 893 -9.15 21.51 30.48
CA ASP A 893 -8.30 20.39 30.88
C ASP A 893 -8.94 19.05 30.50
N GLU A 894 -10.26 18.89 30.68
CA GLU A 894 -10.96 17.66 30.30
C GLU A 894 -11.00 17.46 28.77
N ALA A 895 -11.07 18.52 27.97
CA ALA A 895 -11.02 18.46 26.51
C ALA A 895 -9.73 17.76 26.00
N LYS A 896 -8.59 17.99 26.69
CA LYS A 896 -7.31 17.31 26.37
C LYS A 896 -7.37 15.80 26.62
N HIS A 897 -8.27 15.36 27.50
CA HIS A 897 -8.44 13.96 27.89
C HIS A 897 -9.59 13.27 27.15
N MET A 898 -10.39 13.97 26.33
CA MET A 898 -11.49 13.36 25.57
C MET A 898 -11.03 12.16 24.73
N GLU A 899 -9.82 12.23 24.18
CA GLU A 899 -9.24 11.09 23.45
C GLU A 899 -9.23 9.82 24.31
N THR A 900 -8.81 9.96 25.56
CA THR A 900 -8.69 8.87 26.53
C THR A 900 -10.07 8.41 26.99
N VAL A 901 -11.01 9.33 27.23
CA VAL A 901 -12.38 9.00 27.67
C VAL A 901 -13.08 8.06 26.68
N PHE A 902 -13.06 8.36 25.38
CA PHE A 902 -13.75 7.51 24.39
C PHE A 902 -12.97 6.23 24.07
N SER A 903 -11.63 6.28 24.07
CA SER A 903 -10.79 5.10 23.82
C SER A 903 -10.92 4.00 24.88
N PHE A 904 -11.04 4.40 26.15
CA PHE A 904 -11.12 3.47 27.28
C PHE A 904 -12.55 3.14 27.68
N ALA A 905 -13.56 3.82 27.13
CA ALA A 905 -14.96 3.44 27.32
C ALA A 905 -15.16 1.97 26.93
N TYR A 906 -15.97 1.25 27.71
CA TYR A 906 -16.32 -0.13 27.41
C TYR A 906 -17.19 -0.21 26.15
N CYS A 907 -18.12 0.73 26.04
CA CYS A 907 -18.99 0.99 24.90
C CYS A 907 -19.42 2.45 24.91
N VAL A 908 -19.70 3.02 23.74
CA VAL A 908 -20.34 4.32 23.59
C VAL A 908 -21.81 4.13 23.22
N ILE A 909 -22.70 4.87 23.88
CA ILE A 909 -24.10 5.03 23.46
C ILE A 909 -24.17 6.31 22.64
N ALA A 910 -24.60 6.22 21.38
CA ALA A 910 -24.85 7.36 20.53
C ALA A 910 -26.36 7.59 20.41
N ALA A 911 -26.85 8.68 21.01
CA ALA A 911 -28.26 9.08 20.97
C ALA A 911 -28.59 9.81 19.65
N SER A 912 -28.37 9.15 18.51
CA SER A 912 -28.39 9.76 17.16
C SER A 912 -29.73 10.37 16.76
N ARG A 913 -30.84 9.83 17.26
CA ARG A 913 -32.20 10.37 17.03
C ARG A 913 -32.62 11.49 17.98
N SER A 914 -31.89 11.66 19.08
CA SER A 914 -32.23 12.68 20.06
C SER A 914 -31.90 14.06 19.49
N THR A 915 -32.76 15.04 19.71
CA THR A 915 -32.50 16.44 19.33
C THR A 915 -31.93 17.28 20.48
N GLY A 916 -31.92 16.74 21.71
CA GLY A 916 -31.43 17.40 22.92
C GLY A 916 -31.58 16.55 24.18
N THR A 917 -31.12 17.06 25.32
CA THR A 917 -31.11 16.31 26.59
C THR A 917 -32.50 15.88 27.09
N SER A 918 -33.55 16.65 26.79
CA SER A 918 -34.92 16.36 27.22
C SER A 918 -35.70 15.44 26.28
N ASP A 919 -35.11 15.05 25.15
CA ASP A 919 -35.86 14.39 24.08
C ASP A 919 -36.07 12.89 24.35
N GLY A 920 -35.04 12.19 24.85
CA GLY A 920 -35.03 10.73 24.95
C GLY A 920 -34.80 10.04 23.60
N PHE A 921 -34.23 8.84 23.62
CA PHE A 921 -33.93 8.04 22.43
C PHE A 921 -34.56 6.63 22.46
N LEU A 922 -35.22 6.22 23.55
CA LEU A 922 -35.91 4.93 23.64
C LEU A 922 -37.39 4.95 23.16
N LYS A 923 -37.78 5.99 22.42
CA LYS A 923 -39.15 6.18 21.91
C LYS A 923 -39.60 5.10 20.92
N LYS A 924 -40.92 4.98 20.74
CA LYS A 924 -41.52 4.14 19.68
C LYS A 924 -40.93 4.48 18.30
N ARG A 925 -40.68 3.46 17.49
CA ARG A 925 -40.16 3.55 16.12
C ARG A 925 -41.23 3.09 15.11
N PRO A 926 -41.16 3.51 13.84
CA PRO A 926 -42.05 3.02 12.80
C PRO A 926 -41.96 1.50 12.65
N ASP A 927 -43.08 0.84 12.41
CA ASP A 927 -43.11 -0.61 12.18
C ASP A 927 -42.57 -0.93 10.78
N ARG A 928 -41.77 -2.00 10.67
CA ARG A 928 -41.20 -2.47 9.40
C ARG A 928 -42.24 -3.29 8.64
N LYS A 929 -42.57 -2.88 7.41
CA LYS A 929 -43.44 -3.68 6.53
C LYS A 929 -42.72 -4.94 6.02
N PHE A 930 -43.44 -6.06 5.96
CA PHE A 930 -42.97 -7.32 5.38
C PHE A 930 -44.11 -8.13 4.78
N VAL A 931 -43.79 -9.08 3.90
CA VAL A 931 -44.75 -10.00 3.27
C VAL A 931 -44.20 -11.42 3.33
N GLU A 932 -45.07 -12.35 3.72
CA GLU A 932 -44.77 -13.77 3.85
C GLU A 932 -44.88 -14.54 2.52
N PHE A 933 -43.94 -15.44 2.26
CA PHE A 933 -43.91 -16.38 1.14
C PHE A 933 -43.66 -17.80 1.64
N GLU A 934 -44.56 -18.73 1.31
CA GLU A 934 -44.41 -20.15 1.64
C GLU A 934 -43.37 -20.81 0.72
N ALA A 935 -42.44 -21.56 1.30
CA ALA A 935 -41.48 -22.36 0.54
C ALA A 935 -41.88 -23.85 0.52
N PRO A 936 -41.68 -24.55 -0.62
CA PRO A 936 -41.79 -26.01 -0.68
C PRO A 936 -40.91 -26.69 0.37
N GLY A 937 -41.51 -27.52 1.23
CA GLY A 937 -40.84 -28.15 2.37
C GLY A 937 -41.22 -27.57 3.74
N GLY A 938 -42.08 -26.55 3.79
CA GLY A 938 -42.67 -26.03 5.04
C GLY A 938 -41.89 -24.90 5.71
N SER A 939 -40.82 -24.40 5.07
CA SER A 939 -40.08 -23.21 5.53
C SER A 939 -40.75 -21.93 5.04
N THR A 940 -40.72 -20.87 5.85
CA THR A 940 -41.34 -19.58 5.50
C THR A 940 -40.29 -18.51 5.23
N LEU A 941 -40.43 -17.79 4.10
CA LEU A 941 -39.60 -16.66 3.71
C LEU A 941 -40.33 -15.34 3.91
N TYR A 942 -39.58 -14.29 4.23
CA TYR A 942 -40.12 -12.95 4.42
C TYR A 942 -39.38 -11.96 3.55
N VAL A 943 -40.12 -11.27 2.68
CA VAL A 943 -39.61 -10.11 1.95
C VAL A 943 -39.99 -8.86 2.74
N CYS A 944 -39.00 -8.06 3.08
CA CYS A 944 -39.14 -6.95 4.01
C CYS A 944 -38.63 -5.64 3.40
N GLN A 945 -39.17 -4.52 3.87
CA GLN A 945 -38.62 -3.20 3.62
C GLN A 945 -37.12 -3.15 4.00
N ALA A 946 -36.27 -2.62 3.12
CA ALA A 946 -34.83 -2.47 3.39
C ALA A 946 -34.57 -1.21 4.24
N ILE A 947 -34.55 -1.40 5.56
CA ILE A 947 -34.26 -0.32 6.52
C ILE A 947 -32.78 -0.25 6.93
N ASP A 948 -31.94 -1.14 6.42
CA ASP A 948 -30.50 -1.21 6.75
C ASP A 948 -29.73 -0.13 5.96
N ASP A 949 -29.59 1.06 6.55
CA ASP A 949 -28.94 2.23 5.94
C ASP A 949 -28.06 2.98 6.94
N PHE A 950 -26.88 2.43 7.21
CA PHE A 950 -25.95 3.06 8.16
C PHE A 950 -25.42 4.41 7.64
N GLN A 951 -25.25 4.57 6.33
CA GLN A 951 -24.83 5.84 5.73
C GLN A 951 -25.81 6.96 6.09
N HIS A 952 -27.10 6.78 5.80
CA HIS A 952 -28.07 7.83 6.04
C HIS A 952 -28.42 7.99 7.53
N HIS A 953 -28.60 6.88 8.26
CA HIS A 953 -29.07 6.94 9.64
C HIS A 953 -28.00 7.36 10.64
N VAL A 954 -26.72 7.08 10.34
CA VAL A 954 -25.61 7.37 11.25
C VAL A 954 -24.68 8.41 10.63
N ILE A 955 -24.04 8.11 9.50
CA ILE A 955 -22.96 8.96 8.94
C ILE A 955 -23.49 10.36 8.56
N ASP A 956 -24.63 10.41 7.88
CA ASP A 956 -25.28 11.66 7.47
C ASP A 956 -26.27 12.18 8.53
N GLY A 957 -26.41 11.44 9.63
CA GLY A 957 -27.29 11.75 10.76
C GLY A 957 -26.92 13.03 11.48
N THR A 958 -27.90 13.65 12.14
CA THR A 958 -27.76 14.96 12.82
C THR A 958 -26.63 14.98 13.85
N LEU A 959 -26.44 13.89 14.61
CA LEU A 959 -25.39 13.80 15.62
C LEU A 959 -23.98 13.83 14.99
N ASN A 960 -23.74 13.08 13.91
CA ASN A 960 -22.43 13.02 13.24
C ASN A 960 -22.09 14.28 12.42
N LYS A 961 -23.02 15.24 12.29
CA LYS A 961 -22.73 16.57 11.72
C LYS A 961 -21.99 17.48 12.69
N ARG A 962 -21.82 17.09 13.96
CA ARG A 962 -21.09 17.87 14.98
C ARG A 962 -19.61 17.51 15.00
N GLY A 963 -18.75 18.51 15.10
CA GLY A 963 -17.29 18.35 15.02
C GLY A 963 -16.69 17.36 16.03
N TRP A 964 -17.07 17.49 17.30
CA TRP A 964 -16.58 16.62 18.38
C TRP A 964 -16.95 15.14 18.17
N VAL A 965 -18.13 14.86 17.60
CA VAL A 965 -18.66 13.49 17.46
C VAL A 965 -17.81 12.62 16.55
N LEU A 966 -17.11 13.20 15.56
CA LEU A 966 -16.22 12.43 14.70
C LEU A 966 -15.06 11.82 15.50
N GLN A 967 -14.50 12.57 16.47
CA GLN A 967 -13.50 12.04 17.39
C GLN A 967 -14.09 10.96 18.31
N GLU A 968 -15.31 11.18 18.82
CA GLU A 968 -16.00 10.21 19.67
C GLU A 968 -16.19 8.87 18.97
N ARG A 969 -16.64 8.88 17.71
CA ARG A 969 -16.79 7.68 16.89
C ARG A 969 -15.46 7.01 16.60
N ALA A 970 -14.47 7.78 16.12
CA ALA A 970 -13.18 7.26 15.69
C ALA A 970 -12.36 6.61 16.82
N LEU A 971 -12.61 7.00 18.06
CA LEU A 971 -11.91 6.49 19.23
C LEU A 971 -12.69 5.43 19.99
N ALA A 972 -14.00 5.33 19.75
CA ALA A 972 -14.82 4.29 20.34
C ALA A 972 -14.45 2.92 19.77
N ARG A 973 -14.15 1.96 20.65
CA ARG A 973 -13.96 0.56 20.24
C ARG A 973 -15.25 -0.11 19.80
N ARG A 974 -16.36 0.39 20.35
CA ARG A 974 -17.70 -0.17 20.29
C ARG A 974 -18.71 0.96 20.44
N THR A 975 -19.67 1.04 19.53
CA THR A 975 -20.74 2.04 19.60
C THR A 975 -22.10 1.43 19.32
N ILE A 976 -23.07 1.75 20.17
CA ILE A 976 -24.50 1.47 19.93
C ILE A 976 -25.16 2.76 19.47
N TYR A 977 -25.63 2.80 18.22
CA TYR A 977 -26.35 3.93 17.66
C TYR A 977 -27.86 3.74 17.80
N PHE A 978 -28.53 4.68 18.45
CA PHE A 978 -29.98 4.74 18.54
C PHE A 978 -30.52 5.74 17.51
N THR A 979 -31.01 5.24 16.37
CA THR A 979 -31.51 6.06 15.26
C THR A 979 -33.03 6.02 15.17
N GLU A 980 -33.61 6.77 14.23
CA GLU A 980 -35.08 6.88 14.09
C GLU A 980 -35.76 5.56 13.69
N THR A 981 -35.06 4.72 12.94
CA THR A 981 -35.64 3.52 12.31
C THR A 981 -35.20 2.23 12.97
N GLN A 982 -33.95 2.15 13.45
CA GLN A 982 -33.42 0.97 14.11
C GLN A 982 -32.22 1.28 15.02
N THR A 983 -31.69 0.27 15.70
CA THR A 983 -30.45 0.37 16.47
C THR A 983 -29.31 -0.33 15.74
N TYR A 984 -28.13 0.29 15.71
CA TYR A 984 -26.92 -0.29 15.11
C TYR A 984 -25.84 -0.56 16.16
N TRP A 985 -25.06 -1.60 15.92
CA TRP A 985 -23.82 -1.89 16.63
C TRP A 985 -22.63 -1.74 15.68
N GLU A 986 -21.66 -0.90 16.01
CA GLU A 986 -20.39 -0.79 15.29
C GLU A 986 -19.23 -1.28 16.16
N CYS A 987 -18.37 -2.13 15.60
CA CYS A 987 -17.09 -2.54 16.18
C CYS A 987 -16.11 -2.90 15.05
N GLY A 988 -14.89 -3.33 15.40
CA GLY A 988 -13.87 -3.68 14.40
C GLY A 988 -14.20 -4.80 13.41
N GLU A 989 -15.28 -5.56 13.64
CA GLU A 989 -15.74 -6.61 12.72
C GLU A 989 -16.80 -6.13 11.70
N GLY A 990 -17.21 -4.87 11.78
CA GLY A 990 -18.24 -4.24 10.94
C GLY A 990 -19.45 -3.74 11.75
N ILE A 991 -20.53 -3.45 11.03
CA ILE A 991 -21.79 -2.95 11.60
C ILE A 991 -22.82 -4.07 11.65
N ARG A 992 -23.56 -4.18 12.75
CA ARG A 992 -24.74 -5.05 12.86
C ARG A 992 -26.00 -4.22 13.03
N CYS A 993 -27.04 -4.65 12.34
CA CYS A 993 -28.36 -4.04 12.33
C CYS A 993 -29.30 -4.80 13.26
N GLU A 994 -30.35 -4.14 13.75
CA GLU A 994 -31.41 -4.78 14.53
C GLU A 994 -32.17 -5.85 13.73
N THR A 995 -32.11 -5.77 12.40
CA THR A 995 -32.62 -6.78 11.47
C THR A 995 -31.82 -8.10 11.46
N LEU A 996 -30.69 -8.15 12.18
CA LEU A 996 -29.65 -9.20 12.16
C LEU A 996 -28.78 -9.20 10.88
N THR A 997 -28.93 -8.22 10.00
CA THR A 997 -28.01 -7.98 8.89
C THR A 997 -26.66 -7.48 9.41
N LYS A 998 -25.54 -7.98 8.85
CA LYS A 998 -24.20 -7.42 9.06
C LYS A 998 -23.79 -6.60 7.82
N MET A 999 -23.23 -5.42 8.02
CA MET A 999 -22.81 -4.48 6.98
C MET A 999 -21.31 -4.17 7.08
N ARG A 1000 -20.65 -3.98 5.93
CA ARG A 1000 -19.25 -3.56 5.84
C ARG A 1000 -19.07 -2.50 4.76
N ASN A 1001 -18.16 -1.58 5.00
CA ASN A 1001 -17.71 -0.55 4.05
C ASN A 1001 -16.29 -0.13 4.46
N ASN A 1002 -15.37 -0.05 3.49
CA ASN A 1002 -13.94 0.16 3.75
C ASN A 1002 -13.64 1.55 4.34
N LYS A 1003 -14.38 2.57 3.91
CA LYS A 1003 -14.23 3.94 4.40
C LYS A 1003 -14.80 4.11 5.80
N ALA A 1004 -15.95 3.50 6.08
CA ALA A 1004 -16.54 3.45 7.42
C ALA A 1004 -15.66 2.65 8.40
N ALA A 1005 -15.04 1.56 7.95
CA ALA A 1005 -14.13 0.75 8.75
C ALA A 1005 -12.90 1.52 9.25
N PHE A 1006 -12.49 2.59 8.57
CA PHE A 1006 -11.40 3.45 9.03
C PHE A 1006 -11.75 4.17 10.34
N LEU A 1007 -12.94 4.77 10.44
CA LEU A 1007 -13.41 5.39 11.68
C LEU A 1007 -13.95 4.35 12.68
N GLY A 1008 -14.40 3.18 12.21
CA GLY A 1008 -14.82 2.07 13.06
C GLY A 1008 -13.65 1.22 13.61
N ASP A 1009 -12.40 1.65 13.41
CA ASP A 1009 -11.21 0.92 13.83
C ASP A 1009 -11.06 0.93 15.36
N PRO A 1010 -11.19 -0.22 16.04
CA PRO A 1010 -11.09 -0.29 17.50
C PRO A 1010 -9.68 0.07 18.02
N ALA A 1011 -8.67 0.06 17.16
CA ALA A 1011 -7.32 0.47 17.47
C ALA A 1011 -6.88 1.61 16.53
N PHE A 1012 -7.78 2.56 16.24
CA PHE A 1012 -7.53 3.67 15.32
C PHE A 1012 -6.12 4.27 15.51
N PRO A 1013 -5.29 4.37 14.44
CA PRO A 1013 -5.60 4.18 13.02
C PRO A 1013 -4.90 2.94 12.41
N LYS A 1014 -5.00 1.75 13.04
CA LYS A 1014 -4.43 0.48 12.55
C LYS A 1014 -4.81 0.16 11.09
N VAL A 1015 -6.03 0.50 10.67
CA VAL A 1015 -6.46 0.37 9.26
C VAL A 1015 -5.57 1.19 8.33
N ALA A 1016 -5.23 2.43 8.69
CA ALA A 1016 -4.32 3.26 7.90
C ALA A 1016 -2.88 2.75 7.97
N THR A 1017 -2.40 2.25 9.12
CA THR A 1017 -1.02 1.71 9.20
C THR A 1017 -0.82 0.50 8.30
N ASN A 1018 -1.85 -0.34 8.16
CA ASN A 1018 -1.82 -1.52 7.30
C ASN A 1018 -2.09 -1.20 5.82
N SER A 1019 -2.46 0.04 5.51
CA SER A 1019 -2.73 0.49 4.13
C SER A 1019 -1.45 0.88 3.39
N THR A 1020 -1.50 0.80 2.06
CA THR A 1020 -0.44 1.29 1.15
C THR A 1020 -0.22 2.80 1.30
N LYS A 1021 0.88 3.34 0.75
CA LYS A 1021 1.13 4.80 0.75
C LYS A 1021 -0.04 5.60 0.15
N GLY A 1022 -0.56 5.16 -1.00
CA GLY A 1022 -1.74 5.78 -1.63
C GLY A 1022 -3.00 5.66 -0.78
N GLY A 1023 -3.22 4.49 -0.17
CA GLY A 1023 -4.31 4.26 0.77
C GLY A 1023 -4.27 5.20 1.98
N ARG A 1024 -3.11 5.35 2.63
CA ARG A 1024 -2.90 6.28 3.76
C ARG A 1024 -3.26 7.71 3.39
N ILE A 1025 -2.84 8.15 2.20
CA ILE A 1025 -3.13 9.49 1.69
C ILE A 1025 -4.64 9.71 1.56
N ARG A 1026 -5.32 8.81 0.84
CA ARG A 1026 -6.77 8.94 0.63
C ARG A 1026 -7.57 8.82 1.92
N LEU A 1027 -7.13 8.01 2.89
CA LEU A 1027 -7.78 7.90 4.19
C LEU A 1027 -7.73 9.21 4.98
N TYR A 1028 -6.57 9.88 5.06
CA TYR A 1028 -6.51 11.17 5.74
C TYR A 1028 -7.19 12.28 4.93
N GLU A 1029 -7.11 12.26 3.60
CA GLU A 1029 -7.83 13.24 2.74
C GLU A 1029 -9.33 13.11 2.98
N SER A 1030 -9.87 11.88 2.98
CA SER A 1030 -11.27 11.61 3.30
C SER A 1030 -11.65 12.05 4.71
N LEU A 1031 -10.80 11.80 5.70
CA LEU A 1031 -11.01 12.22 7.09
C LEU A 1031 -11.16 13.75 7.20
N TYR A 1032 -10.23 14.50 6.62
CA TYR A 1032 -10.22 15.96 6.72
C TYR A 1032 -11.28 16.61 5.83
N THR A 1033 -11.59 16.04 4.67
CA THR A 1033 -12.74 16.45 3.86
C THR A 1033 -14.04 16.28 4.65
N GLN A 1034 -14.27 15.13 5.28
CA GLN A 1034 -15.45 14.93 6.13
C GLN A 1034 -15.46 15.91 7.30
N TYR A 1035 -14.36 15.98 8.06
CA TYR A 1035 -14.30 16.78 9.28
C TYR A 1035 -14.48 18.28 9.04
N SER A 1036 -13.92 18.82 7.95
CA SER A 1036 -14.03 20.24 7.62
C SER A 1036 -15.48 20.73 7.44
N THR A 1037 -16.39 19.84 7.04
CA THR A 1037 -17.82 20.12 6.85
C THR A 1037 -18.63 20.11 8.16
N LEU A 1038 -18.03 19.66 9.27
CA LEU A 1038 -18.72 19.51 10.54
C LEU A 1038 -18.97 20.86 11.24
N GLN A 1039 -20.06 20.89 12.00
CA GLN A 1039 -20.56 22.06 12.70
C GLN A 1039 -19.99 22.14 14.12
N PHE A 1040 -19.65 23.36 14.54
CA PHE A 1040 -19.17 23.67 15.87
C PHE A 1040 -20.02 24.79 16.47
N THR A 1041 -20.37 24.67 17.76
CA THR A 1041 -21.01 25.78 18.49
C THR A 1041 -20.08 26.99 18.56
N LYS A 1042 -18.78 26.73 18.70
CA LYS A 1042 -17.70 27.72 18.68
C LYS A 1042 -16.72 27.30 17.59
N ALA A 1043 -16.70 28.02 16.47
CA ALA A 1043 -15.89 27.65 15.31
C ALA A 1043 -14.39 27.47 15.64
N TYR A 1044 -13.87 28.25 16.59
CA TYR A 1044 -12.49 28.18 17.08
C TYR A 1044 -12.13 26.87 17.81
N ASP A 1045 -13.09 26.02 18.17
CA ASP A 1045 -12.81 24.69 18.75
C ASP A 1045 -12.35 23.67 17.70
N ARG A 1046 -12.49 23.99 16.40
CA ARG A 1046 -12.17 23.11 15.27
C ARG A 1046 -10.77 22.48 15.33
N PRO A 1047 -9.66 23.18 15.63
CA PRO A 1047 -8.35 22.54 15.72
C PRO A 1047 -8.23 21.61 16.93
N THR A 1048 -8.84 21.97 18.06
CA THR A 1048 -8.79 21.21 19.31
C THR A 1048 -9.55 19.88 19.19
N ALA A 1049 -10.71 19.89 18.55
CA ALA A 1049 -11.60 18.72 18.46
C ALA A 1049 -11.10 17.59 17.54
N ILE A 1050 -10.10 17.83 16.67
CA ILE A 1050 -9.46 16.77 15.86
C ILE A 1050 -8.06 16.40 16.35
N ALA A 1051 -7.48 17.19 17.26
CA ALA A 1051 -6.09 17.06 17.67
C ALA A 1051 -5.74 15.65 18.15
N GLY A 1052 -6.65 14.96 18.85
CA GLY A 1052 -6.43 13.58 19.29
C GLY A 1052 -6.28 12.58 18.13
N LEU A 1053 -7.11 12.70 17.08
CA LEU A 1053 -7.03 11.84 15.90
C LEU A 1053 -5.78 12.13 15.08
N GLU A 1054 -5.50 13.42 14.86
CA GLU A 1054 -4.32 13.87 14.14
C GLU A 1054 -3.04 13.36 14.82
N GLN A 1055 -2.94 13.47 16.15
CA GLN A 1055 -1.79 12.96 16.90
C GLN A 1055 -1.59 11.45 16.79
N ARG A 1056 -2.68 10.68 16.71
CA ARG A 1056 -2.59 9.24 16.48
C ARG A 1056 -2.08 8.94 15.08
N LEU A 1057 -2.55 9.66 14.07
CA LEU A 1057 -2.06 9.53 12.69
C LEU A 1057 -0.58 9.94 12.59
N ILE A 1058 -0.18 11.04 13.20
CA ILE A 1058 1.23 11.50 13.27
C ILE A 1058 2.12 10.42 13.90
N ARG A 1059 1.73 9.87 15.07
CA ARG A 1059 2.45 8.79 15.75
C ARG A 1059 2.51 7.52 14.90
N ALA A 1060 1.38 7.11 14.33
CA ALA A 1060 1.24 5.90 13.52
C ALA A 1060 2.05 5.98 12.21
N PHE A 1061 2.16 7.15 11.61
CA PHE A 1061 2.98 7.37 10.41
C PHE A 1061 4.46 7.61 10.74
N GLY A 1062 4.80 7.80 12.02
CA GLY A 1062 6.15 8.07 12.50
C GLY A 1062 6.72 9.40 12.00
N GLN A 1063 5.88 10.44 11.91
CA GLN A 1063 6.24 11.73 11.29
C GLN A 1063 6.02 12.92 12.22
N HIS A 1064 6.43 14.11 11.79
CA HIS A 1064 5.93 15.37 12.31
C HIS A 1064 4.70 15.84 11.51
N GLY A 1065 3.93 16.75 12.09
CA GLY A 1065 2.71 17.28 11.47
C GLY A 1065 1.89 18.08 12.45
N GLY A 1066 0.78 18.62 11.96
CA GLY A 1066 -0.19 19.41 12.71
C GLY A 1066 -1.05 20.26 11.77
N PHE A 1067 -2.18 20.74 12.28
CA PHE A 1067 -3.13 21.59 11.54
C PHE A 1067 -3.62 20.98 10.21
N GLY A 1068 -3.80 19.67 10.16
CA GLY A 1068 -4.25 18.93 8.98
C GLY A 1068 -3.15 18.62 7.98
N ILE A 1069 -1.88 18.91 8.30
CA ILE A 1069 -0.74 18.74 7.41
C ILE A 1069 0.26 17.73 7.99
N PHE A 1070 0.71 16.77 7.17
CA PHE A 1070 1.71 15.77 7.54
C PHE A 1070 3.04 16.03 6.84
N ASP A 1071 4.15 16.08 7.57
CA ASP A 1071 5.46 16.48 7.03
C ASP A 1071 5.97 15.55 5.90
N ARG A 1072 5.73 14.23 6.01
CA ARG A 1072 6.06 13.26 4.94
C ARG A 1072 5.26 13.45 3.66
N TYR A 1073 4.05 13.98 3.77
CA TYR A 1073 3.13 14.24 2.66
C TYR A 1073 2.97 15.74 2.44
N PHE A 1074 3.94 16.54 2.89
CA PHE A 1074 3.82 17.98 3.08
C PHE A 1074 3.25 18.70 1.87
N GLY A 1075 3.86 18.49 0.70
CA GLY A 1075 3.38 19.12 -0.52
C GLY A 1075 1.94 18.75 -0.87
N ARG A 1076 1.57 17.46 -0.76
CA ARG A 1076 0.21 17.01 -1.05
C ARG A 1076 -0.81 17.48 -0.02
N SER A 1077 -0.47 17.43 1.27
CA SER A 1077 -1.35 17.89 2.34
C SER A 1077 -1.64 19.38 2.24
N LEU A 1078 -0.72 20.18 1.71
CA LEU A 1078 -0.92 21.61 1.46
C LEU A 1078 -1.85 21.91 0.29
N LEU A 1079 -2.10 20.97 -0.63
CA LEU A 1079 -2.94 21.18 -1.81
C LEU A 1079 -4.43 20.91 -1.55
N TRP A 1080 -4.90 21.22 -0.34
CA TRP A 1080 -6.33 21.32 -0.06
C TRP A 1080 -6.94 22.50 -0.83
N GLN A 1081 -8.23 22.47 -1.14
CA GLN A 1081 -8.98 23.55 -1.78
C GLN A 1081 -10.38 23.65 -1.17
N ARG A 1082 -11.05 24.80 -1.29
CA ARG A 1082 -12.46 24.91 -0.85
C ARG A 1082 -13.35 23.93 -1.60
N GLY A 1083 -14.41 23.46 -0.94
CA GLY A 1083 -15.52 22.78 -1.60
C GLY A 1083 -16.44 23.77 -2.33
N ASP A 1084 -17.71 23.38 -2.51
CA ASP A 1084 -18.69 24.20 -3.23
C ASP A 1084 -18.97 25.56 -2.56
N LYS A 1085 -18.76 25.62 -1.24
CA LYS A 1085 -19.00 26.84 -0.45
C LYS A 1085 -17.70 27.60 -0.17
N PRO A 1086 -17.75 28.94 -0.19
CA PRO A 1086 -16.64 29.81 0.19
C PRO A 1086 -16.24 29.61 1.65
N MET A 1087 -14.96 29.81 1.95
CA MET A 1087 -14.48 29.73 3.32
C MET A 1087 -14.56 31.08 4.03
N ARG A 1088 -14.87 31.07 5.32
CA ARG A 1088 -14.98 32.27 6.18
C ARG A 1088 -13.96 32.20 7.30
N ASP A 1089 -13.29 33.31 7.62
CA ASP A 1089 -12.27 33.32 8.67
C ASP A 1089 -12.88 32.96 10.04
N ILE A 1090 -12.18 32.11 10.79
CA ILE A 1090 -12.52 31.85 12.18
C ILE A 1090 -11.94 32.95 13.05
N VAL A 1091 -12.80 33.61 13.84
CA VAL A 1091 -12.37 34.59 14.84
C VAL A 1091 -11.91 33.84 16.10
N PHE A 1092 -10.60 33.81 16.31
CA PHE A 1092 -10.00 33.23 17.51
C PHE A 1092 -9.93 34.29 18.63
N PRO A 1093 -10.40 33.98 19.86
CA PRO A 1093 -10.22 34.88 21.00
C PRO A 1093 -8.73 35.14 21.28
N SER A 1094 -8.37 36.33 21.75
CA SER A 1094 -6.97 36.76 21.97
C SER A 1094 -6.15 35.85 22.90
N GLN A 1095 -6.83 35.10 23.78
CA GLN A 1095 -6.23 34.14 24.71
C GLN A 1095 -6.17 32.71 24.16
N GLN A 1096 -6.68 32.46 22.96
CA GLN A 1096 -6.74 31.14 22.35
C GLN A 1096 -5.77 31.00 21.18
N TYR A 1097 -5.46 29.74 20.89
CA TYR A 1097 -4.49 29.37 19.87
C TYR A 1097 -5.06 29.58 18.45
N ARG A 1098 -4.52 30.57 17.70
CA ARG A 1098 -4.88 30.85 16.30
C ARG A 1098 -4.25 29.82 15.35
N ALA A 1099 -5.06 29.19 14.50
CA ALA A 1099 -4.58 28.34 13.40
C ALA A 1099 -3.96 29.19 12.27
N PRO A 1100 -2.90 28.69 11.60
CA PRO A 1100 -2.22 29.40 10.52
C PRO A 1100 -3.03 29.40 9.22
N THR A 1101 -2.85 30.42 8.36
CA THR A 1101 -3.62 30.60 7.10
C THR A 1101 -3.34 29.53 6.07
N TRP A 1102 -2.14 28.93 6.08
CA TRP A 1102 -1.84 27.78 5.23
C TRP A 1102 -2.62 26.50 5.59
N SER A 1103 -3.28 26.48 6.76
CA SER A 1103 -4.18 25.41 7.18
C SER A 1103 -5.65 25.77 6.95
N TRP A 1104 -6.40 24.82 6.42
CA TRP A 1104 -7.86 24.93 6.31
C TRP A 1104 -8.56 25.07 7.67
N MET A 1105 -7.88 24.75 8.78
CA MET A 1105 -8.42 24.90 10.13
C MET A 1105 -8.53 26.35 10.59
N ALA A 1106 -7.97 27.31 9.84
CA ALA A 1106 -8.15 28.74 10.09
C ALA A 1106 -9.52 29.27 9.62
N TYR A 1107 -10.28 28.47 8.87
CA TYR A 1107 -11.52 28.90 8.23
C TYR A 1107 -12.69 27.97 8.57
N GLU A 1108 -13.91 28.51 8.53
CA GLU A 1108 -15.16 27.77 8.41
C GLU A 1108 -15.40 27.41 6.94
N GLY A 1109 -15.88 26.20 6.68
CA GLY A 1109 -16.12 25.71 5.32
C GLY A 1109 -15.54 24.31 5.12
N GLY A 1110 -16.09 23.60 4.14
CA GLY A 1110 -15.63 22.27 3.75
C GLY A 1110 -14.48 22.36 2.75
N ILE A 1111 -13.56 21.40 2.81
CA ILE A 1111 -12.44 21.28 1.87
C ILE A 1111 -12.49 20.00 1.05
N THR A 1112 -11.91 20.08 -0.14
CA THR A 1112 -11.47 18.93 -0.94
C THR A 1112 -9.96 19.04 -1.17
N PHE A 1113 -9.37 18.13 -1.93
CA PHE A 1113 -7.96 18.19 -2.32
C PHE A 1113 -7.86 18.23 -3.84
N LEU A 1114 -6.86 18.92 -4.37
CA LEU A 1114 -6.56 18.85 -5.80
C LEU A 1114 -6.30 17.39 -6.20
N ASP A 1115 -6.80 16.98 -7.36
CA ASP A 1115 -6.53 15.64 -7.88
C ASP A 1115 -5.12 15.58 -8.47
N VAL A 1116 -4.17 15.25 -7.59
CA VAL A 1116 -2.76 15.16 -7.91
C VAL A 1116 -2.42 13.68 -8.19
N PRO A 1117 -1.69 13.34 -9.27
CA PRO A 1117 -1.18 11.99 -9.50
C PRO A 1117 -0.19 11.54 -8.42
N PHE A 1118 -0.26 10.30 -7.95
CA PHE A 1118 0.63 9.81 -6.89
C PHE A 1118 2.11 9.76 -7.31
N ASP A 1119 2.39 9.18 -8.48
CA ASP A 1119 3.77 8.95 -8.95
C ASP A 1119 4.17 9.86 -10.12
N GLY A 1120 3.26 10.73 -10.58
CA GLY A 1120 3.49 11.67 -11.68
C GLY A 1120 4.02 13.04 -11.27
N VAL A 1121 4.27 13.27 -9.98
CA VAL A 1121 4.67 14.58 -9.43
C VAL A 1121 6.05 14.51 -8.78
N GLN A 1122 6.88 15.48 -9.11
CA GLN A 1122 8.12 15.83 -8.44
C GLN A 1122 7.81 16.94 -7.42
N TRP A 1123 7.96 16.64 -6.13
CA TRP A 1123 7.73 17.63 -5.07
C TRP A 1123 8.95 18.54 -4.93
N GLU A 1124 8.72 19.81 -4.67
CA GLU A 1124 9.79 20.79 -4.50
C GLU A 1124 10.57 20.56 -3.20
N ASP A 1125 11.85 20.90 -3.20
CA ASP A 1125 12.73 20.75 -2.04
C ASP A 1125 12.65 21.95 -1.07
N ALA A 1126 13.42 21.84 0.02
CA ALA A 1126 13.50 22.86 1.06
C ALA A 1126 14.07 24.22 0.58
N SER A 1127 14.58 24.34 -0.65
CA SER A 1127 15.01 25.63 -1.23
C SER A 1127 13.85 26.44 -1.81
N GLN A 1128 12.73 25.77 -2.14
CA GLN A 1128 11.52 26.40 -2.68
C GLN A 1128 10.41 26.51 -1.63
N ILE A 1129 10.21 25.47 -0.81
CA ILE A 1129 9.20 25.47 0.24
C ILE A 1129 9.67 24.66 1.45
N ARG A 1130 9.62 25.26 2.65
CA ARG A 1130 10.08 24.62 3.89
C ARG A 1130 8.97 24.45 4.88
N SER A 1131 8.86 23.21 5.33
CA SER A 1131 7.99 22.82 6.43
C SER A 1131 8.28 23.58 7.73
N PRO A 1132 7.24 24.00 8.48
CA PRO A 1132 7.39 24.57 9.83
C PRO A 1132 8.13 23.62 10.80
N TRP A 1133 8.13 22.31 10.52
CA TRP A 1133 8.76 21.27 11.36
C TRP A 1133 10.25 21.06 11.09
N SER A 1134 10.84 21.75 10.12
CA SER A 1134 12.25 21.60 9.73
C SER A 1134 13.27 22.16 10.75
N VAL A 1135 12.83 22.96 11.72
CA VAL A 1135 13.68 23.56 12.76
C VAL A 1135 13.85 22.59 13.94
N LYS A 1136 15.04 21.99 14.09
CA LYS A 1136 15.37 21.07 15.20
C LYS A 1136 15.29 21.80 16.56
N ARG A 1137 14.29 21.48 17.38
CA ARG A 1137 14.29 21.78 18.82
C ARG A 1137 14.84 20.61 19.63
N THR A 1138 15.57 20.92 20.68
CA THR A 1138 16.27 19.98 21.59
C THR A 1138 15.38 19.34 22.67
N SER A 1139 14.05 19.47 22.58
CA SER A 1139 13.11 18.94 23.58
C SER A 1139 12.08 18.00 22.96
N SER A 1140 11.86 16.84 23.59
CA SER A 1140 10.94 15.77 23.18
C SER A 1140 9.44 16.11 23.30
N SER A 1141 9.05 17.37 23.15
CA SER A 1141 7.65 17.80 23.19
C SER A 1141 7.00 17.53 21.83
N SER A 1142 5.98 16.66 21.79
CA SER A 1142 5.20 16.42 20.58
C SER A 1142 4.57 17.73 20.09
N TRP A 1143 4.68 17.98 18.79
CA TRP A 1143 3.97 19.06 18.12
C TRP A 1143 2.47 18.83 18.30
N HIS A 1144 1.82 19.66 19.13
CA HIS A 1144 0.37 19.63 19.29
C HIS A 1144 -0.24 20.77 18.50
N THR A 1145 -1.34 20.50 17.80
CA THR A 1145 -2.26 21.51 17.22
C THR A 1145 -2.91 22.41 18.29
N GLY A 1146 -2.58 22.21 19.58
CA GLY A 1146 -2.92 23.09 20.70
C GLY A 1146 -1.70 23.63 21.47
N ASP A 1147 -0.46 23.42 21.01
CA ASP A 1147 0.74 23.96 21.68
C ASP A 1147 1.06 25.37 21.16
N ALA A 1148 0.94 26.36 22.06
CA ALA A 1148 1.16 27.78 21.80
C ALA A 1148 2.61 28.15 21.40
N ASN A 1149 3.59 27.27 21.66
CA ASN A 1149 5.02 27.62 21.61
C ASN A 1149 5.77 27.20 20.32
N CYS A 1150 5.06 26.77 19.28
CA CYS A 1150 5.64 26.30 18.02
C CYS A 1150 5.67 27.39 16.93
N SER A 1151 6.75 27.44 16.12
CA SER A 1151 6.84 28.33 14.95
C SER A 1151 5.76 27.98 13.93
N LYS A 1152 4.91 28.96 13.57
CA LYS A 1152 3.74 28.78 12.69
C LYS A 1152 4.01 29.09 11.22
N PHE A 1153 5.19 29.63 10.91
CA PHE A 1153 5.47 30.09 9.55
C PHE A 1153 5.95 28.95 8.66
N LEU A 1154 5.25 28.81 7.54
CA LEU A 1154 5.74 28.13 6.35
C LEU A 1154 6.62 29.12 5.58
N THR A 1155 7.82 28.75 5.17
CA THR A 1155 8.63 29.63 4.28
C THR A 1155 8.56 29.11 2.86
N GLY A 1156 8.34 30.00 1.89
CA GLY A 1156 8.27 29.64 0.47
C GLY A 1156 8.95 30.67 -0.42
N ARG A 1157 9.29 30.28 -1.63
CA ARG A 1157 9.76 31.17 -2.68
C ARG A 1157 8.57 31.59 -3.55
N ALA A 1158 8.10 32.81 -3.33
CA ALA A 1158 7.01 33.41 -4.09
C ALA A 1158 7.49 33.90 -5.46
N ARG A 1159 6.70 33.64 -6.49
CA ARG A 1159 6.97 33.95 -7.90
C ARG A 1159 5.80 34.71 -8.53
N GLU A 1160 6.11 35.53 -9.53
CA GLU A 1160 5.07 36.22 -10.31
C GLU A 1160 4.25 35.22 -11.11
N VAL A 1161 2.95 35.51 -11.23
CA VAL A 1161 1.99 34.72 -12.02
C VAL A 1161 1.29 35.63 -13.01
N ASN A 1162 1.14 35.15 -14.24
CA ASN A 1162 0.27 35.81 -15.21
C ASN A 1162 -1.20 35.57 -14.84
N LEU A 1163 -1.80 36.51 -14.08
CA LEU A 1163 -3.16 36.41 -13.57
C LEU A 1163 -4.23 36.37 -14.68
N GLU A 1164 -3.99 37.01 -15.83
CA GLU A 1164 -4.91 36.99 -16.96
C GLU A 1164 -5.11 35.57 -17.49
N LEU A 1165 -4.02 34.79 -17.56
CA LEU A 1165 -4.04 33.40 -18.02
C LEU A 1165 -4.44 32.42 -16.92
N ALA A 1166 -4.00 32.66 -15.68
CA ALA A 1166 -4.15 31.70 -14.57
C ALA A 1166 -5.50 31.78 -13.85
N SER A 1167 -6.20 32.92 -13.90
CA SER A 1167 -7.41 33.18 -13.08
C SER A 1167 -8.49 32.09 -13.15
N ARG A 1168 -8.66 31.43 -14.30
CA ARG A 1168 -9.67 30.37 -14.50
C ARG A 1168 -9.33 29.05 -13.82
N ASP A 1169 -8.04 28.79 -13.57
CA ASP A 1169 -7.54 27.55 -12.97
C ASP A 1169 -7.14 27.74 -11.49
N MET A 1170 -7.35 28.96 -10.96
CA MET A 1170 -7.12 29.31 -9.56
C MET A 1170 -8.39 29.12 -8.75
N VAL A 1171 -8.28 28.36 -7.67
CA VAL A 1171 -9.34 28.23 -6.67
C VAL A 1171 -8.98 29.09 -5.48
N TYR A 1172 -9.60 30.25 -5.38
CA TYR A 1172 -9.49 31.12 -4.22
C TYR A 1172 -10.24 30.52 -3.02
N ASP A 1173 -9.66 30.69 -1.84
CA ASP A 1173 -10.21 30.18 -0.58
C ASP A 1173 -11.52 30.91 -0.20
N LYS A 1174 -11.63 32.19 -0.57
CA LYS A 1174 -12.81 33.08 -0.34
C LYS A 1174 -13.57 33.37 -1.64
N ASP A 1175 -14.76 33.97 -1.53
CA ASP A 1175 -15.61 34.36 -2.67
C ASP A 1175 -14.90 35.35 -3.60
N ASP A 1176 -14.36 36.41 -3.01
CA ASP A 1176 -13.68 37.45 -3.74
C ASP A 1176 -12.19 37.12 -3.86
N PRO A 1177 -11.60 37.30 -5.06
CA PRO A 1177 -10.15 37.29 -5.18
C PRO A 1177 -9.55 38.39 -4.30
N PRO A 1178 -8.27 38.28 -3.91
CA PRO A 1178 -7.58 39.37 -3.23
C PRO A 1178 -7.74 40.67 -4.03
N SER A 1179 -7.94 41.80 -3.34
CA SER A 1179 -8.03 43.10 -3.97
C SER A 1179 -6.77 43.40 -4.81
N GLU A 1180 -6.93 44.15 -5.90
CA GLU A 1180 -5.85 44.39 -6.89
C GLU A 1180 -4.58 45.02 -6.28
N ASP A 1181 -4.70 45.69 -5.14
CA ASP A 1181 -3.60 46.29 -4.38
C ASP A 1181 -2.80 45.27 -3.55
N ARG A 1182 -3.30 44.05 -3.37
CA ARG A 1182 -2.60 42.98 -2.68
C ARG A 1182 -1.73 42.23 -3.68
N ASP A 1183 -0.41 42.34 -3.50
CA ASP A 1183 0.61 41.65 -4.29
C ASP A 1183 0.41 40.11 -4.27
N VAL A 1184 -0.31 39.58 -5.28
CA VAL A 1184 -0.63 38.15 -5.44
C VAL A 1184 0.52 37.45 -6.16
N LYS A 1185 1.03 36.39 -5.55
CA LYS A 1185 2.11 35.54 -6.07
C LYS A 1185 1.75 34.07 -5.92
N CYS A 1186 2.58 33.18 -6.46
CA CYS A 1186 2.47 31.76 -6.17
C CYS A 1186 3.76 31.16 -5.60
N VAL A 1187 3.61 30.12 -4.79
CA VAL A 1187 4.71 29.27 -4.33
C VAL A 1187 4.52 27.89 -4.94
N VAL A 1188 5.51 27.43 -5.69
CA VAL A 1188 5.47 26.10 -6.30
C VAL A 1188 5.69 25.04 -5.22
N VAL A 1189 4.77 24.07 -5.15
CA VAL A 1189 4.80 22.98 -4.17
C VAL A 1189 5.27 21.68 -4.82
N GLY A 1190 4.92 21.48 -6.08
CA GLY A 1190 5.39 20.37 -6.90
C GLY A 1190 5.08 20.60 -8.37
N SER A 1191 5.71 19.81 -9.22
CA SER A 1191 5.60 19.89 -10.68
C SER A 1191 5.45 18.50 -11.28
N GLN A 1192 4.81 18.41 -12.45
CA GLN A 1192 4.68 17.16 -13.17
C GLN A 1192 6.06 16.64 -13.61
N LYS A 1193 6.32 15.34 -13.45
CA LYS A 1193 7.62 14.74 -13.77
C LYS A 1193 7.99 14.91 -15.26
N PRO A 1194 9.29 15.10 -15.58
CA PRO A 1194 9.78 15.33 -16.95
C PRO A 1194 9.33 14.31 -18.01
N GLY A 1195 9.25 13.02 -17.66
CA GLY A 1195 8.87 11.93 -18.58
C GLY A 1195 7.42 11.95 -19.06
N VAL A 1196 6.58 12.85 -18.53
CA VAL A 1196 5.18 13.00 -18.98
C VAL A 1196 5.04 14.15 -19.98
N ALA A 1197 5.78 15.25 -19.81
CA ALA A 1197 5.85 16.37 -20.74
C ALA A 1197 7.27 16.96 -20.73
N PRO A 1198 8.05 16.86 -21.81
CA PRO A 1198 9.48 17.22 -21.81
C PRO A 1198 9.72 18.73 -21.63
N ASN A 1199 8.82 19.58 -22.12
CA ASN A 1199 8.95 21.04 -22.05
C ASN A 1199 8.45 21.60 -20.70
N VAL A 1200 9.34 22.23 -19.92
CA VAL A 1200 9.03 22.86 -18.62
C VAL A 1200 7.86 23.85 -18.72
N ALA A 1201 7.77 24.62 -19.81
CA ALA A 1201 6.70 25.58 -20.04
C ALA A 1201 5.32 24.92 -20.19
N ALA A 1202 5.27 23.66 -20.66
CA ALA A 1202 4.03 22.90 -20.85
C ALA A 1202 3.64 22.05 -19.63
N ARG A 1203 4.56 21.81 -18.69
CA ARG A 1203 4.30 20.99 -17.49
C ARG A 1203 3.30 21.67 -16.56
N LYS A 1204 2.44 20.87 -15.93
CA LYS A 1204 1.60 21.33 -14.82
C LYS A 1204 2.42 21.50 -13.55
N HIS A 1205 2.20 22.61 -12.86
CA HIS A 1205 2.80 22.99 -11.59
C HIS A 1205 1.68 23.19 -10.58
N TYR A 1206 1.81 22.54 -9.43
CA TYR A 1206 0.88 22.64 -8.32
C TYR A 1206 1.38 23.70 -7.36
N VAL A 1207 0.59 24.74 -7.14
CA VAL A 1207 1.04 25.96 -6.45
C VAL A 1207 0.09 26.37 -5.34
N LEU A 1208 0.66 26.96 -4.28
CA LEU A 1208 -0.10 27.78 -3.34
C LEU A 1208 -0.21 29.19 -3.91
N VAL A 1209 -1.41 29.76 -3.87
CA VAL A 1209 -1.63 31.18 -4.17
C VAL A 1209 -1.50 31.95 -2.86
N VAL A 1210 -0.65 32.97 -2.85
CA VAL A 1210 -0.34 33.77 -1.67
C VAL A 1210 -0.50 35.25 -1.97
N ALA A 1211 -0.93 36.03 -0.98
CA ALA A 1211 -1.02 37.48 -1.09
C ALA A 1211 -0.38 38.14 0.14
N LYS A 1212 0.18 39.34 -0.04
CA LYS A 1212 0.80 40.09 1.06
C LYS A 1212 -0.22 40.35 2.18
N SER A 1213 0.15 40.10 3.44
CA SER A 1213 -0.75 40.24 4.58
C SER A 1213 -1.00 41.72 4.92
N LEU A 1214 -2.25 42.06 5.24
CA LEU A 1214 -2.65 43.42 5.65
C LEU A 1214 -2.24 43.76 7.10
N GLU A 1215 -2.01 42.74 7.94
CA GLU A 1215 -1.68 42.89 9.37
C GLU A 1215 -0.17 43.06 9.63
N SER A 1216 0.67 43.08 8.59
CA SER A 1216 2.12 42.94 8.70
C SER A 1216 2.90 44.23 8.42
N GLU A 1217 3.51 44.82 9.45
CA GLU A 1217 4.37 46.02 9.31
C GLU A 1217 5.73 45.72 8.62
N ASP A 1218 6.20 44.47 8.63
CA ASP A 1218 7.55 44.08 8.21
C ASP A 1218 7.72 43.75 6.71
N GLY A 1219 6.65 43.91 5.91
CA GLY A 1219 6.68 43.77 4.44
C GLY A 1219 6.97 42.39 3.86
N GLY A 1220 7.35 41.40 4.67
CA GLY A 1220 7.79 40.05 4.24
C GLY A 1220 6.83 38.90 4.60
N THR A 1221 5.65 39.21 5.14
CA THR A 1221 4.65 38.22 5.55
C THR A 1221 3.49 38.15 4.55
N TYR A 1222 3.19 36.94 4.10
CA TYR A 1222 2.13 36.61 3.17
C TYR A 1222 1.12 35.69 3.86
N GLU A 1223 -0.10 35.65 3.33
CA GLU A 1223 -1.12 34.68 3.72
C GLU A 1223 -1.50 33.85 2.51
N ARG A 1224 -1.93 32.61 2.77
CA ARG A 1224 -2.53 31.78 1.73
C ARG A 1224 -3.90 32.34 1.37
N VAL A 1225 -4.17 32.43 0.06
CA VAL A 1225 -5.46 32.89 -0.48
C VAL A 1225 -6.08 31.91 -1.48
N GLY A 1226 -5.38 30.84 -1.83
CA GLY A 1226 -5.91 29.81 -2.72
C GLY A 1226 -4.88 28.76 -3.14
N VAL A 1227 -5.27 27.95 -4.10
CA VAL A 1227 -4.42 26.90 -4.70
C VAL A 1227 -4.73 26.79 -6.19
N ALA A 1228 -3.76 26.31 -6.98
CA ALA A 1228 -3.97 26.12 -8.42
C ALA A 1228 -3.09 25.01 -9.01
N SER A 1229 -3.50 24.50 -10.17
CA SER A 1229 -2.68 23.68 -11.07
C SER A 1229 -2.42 24.47 -12.35
N LEU A 1230 -1.28 25.14 -12.43
CA LEU A 1230 -0.94 26.08 -13.51
C LEU A 1230 0.06 25.49 -14.50
N ARG A 1231 0.09 26.00 -15.74
CA ARG A 1231 1.17 25.67 -16.69
C ARG A 1231 2.44 26.44 -16.34
N GLY A 1232 3.60 25.83 -16.57
CA GLY A 1232 4.90 26.48 -16.31
C GLY A 1232 5.08 27.80 -17.06
N SER A 1233 4.49 27.96 -18.25
CA SER A 1233 4.51 29.21 -19.02
C SER A 1233 3.74 30.37 -18.39
N TRP A 1234 2.94 30.12 -17.35
CA TRP A 1234 2.16 31.14 -16.65
C TRP A 1234 2.84 31.63 -15.37
N ILE A 1235 3.98 31.03 -15.01
CA ILE A 1235 4.74 31.33 -13.79
C ILE A 1235 6.12 31.86 -14.21
N ASP A 1236 6.62 32.90 -13.55
CA ASP A 1236 8.01 33.32 -13.71
C ASP A 1236 8.97 32.34 -13.00
N LEU A 1237 9.32 31.27 -13.74
CA LEU A 1237 10.26 30.24 -13.28
C LEU A 1237 11.73 30.65 -13.48
N THR A 1238 12.02 31.64 -14.32
CA THR A 1238 13.39 32.09 -14.64
C THR A 1238 13.89 33.16 -13.67
N GLY A 1239 13.00 33.94 -13.08
CA GLY A 1239 13.32 34.91 -12.03
C GLY A 1239 13.79 34.27 -10.70
N PRO A 1240 14.54 35.01 -9.87
CA PRO A 1240 15.05 34.50 -8.59
C PRO A 1240 13.95 34.21 -7.54
N GLY A 1241 12.76 34.79 -7.71
CA GLY A 1241 11.66 34.76 -6.74
C GLY A 1241 11.95 35.58 -5.48
N VAL A 1242 10.95 35.74 -4.61
CA VAL A 1242 11.06 36.41 -3.31
C VAL A 1242 10.82 35.39 -2.21
N GLU A 1243 11.71 35.34 -1.22
CA GLU A 1243 11.47 34.51 -0.03
C GLU A 1243 10.41 35.14 0.86
N VAL A 1244 9.34 34.40 1.15
CA VAL A 1244 8.20 34.85 1.92
C VAL A 1244 7.92 33.94 3.10
N ARG A 1245 7.41 34.52 4.19
CA ARG A 1245 6.84 33.78 5.31
C ARG A 1245 5.32 33.75 5.16
N ILE A 1246 4.74 32.56 5.10
CA ILE A 1246 3.31 32.32 5.02
C ILE A 1246 2.80 32.02 6.44
N CYS A 1247 1.90 32.85 6.94
CA CYS A 1247 1.40 32.80 8.31
C CYS A 1247 0.37 31.70 8.57
#